data_AF-A0A510JFN9-F1
#
_entry.id   AF-A0A510JFN9-F1
#
_cell.length_a   1.000
_cell.length_b   1.000
_cell.length_c   1.000
_cell.angle_alpha   90.00
_cell.angle_beta   90.00
_cell.angle_gamma   90.00
#
_symmetry.space_group_name_H-M   'P 1'
#
loop_
_entity.id
_entity.type
_entity.pdbx_description
1 polymer ?
#
loop_
_entity_poly.entity_id
_entity_poly.type
_entity_poly.pdbx_seq_one_letter_code
_entity_poly.pdbx_strand_id
1 'polypeptide(L)'
;MRKEEAKFETKFFSEAGTKGKNNDYFGYTQLDNYAIWVVADGYDEEAGADVAAKLAVSSAIEYFMLRPRFNPEVIKEIMEYANLKVKEKQEETEKYSLMHTSLLVVISNYNSFLYGNVGNTRLYHLRGGYVISQSRDDTIAQLLVDENALDMNDMKYHRQRNDLLQAIGDFGKIKPNIIKNPVTLQENDMLCLTTIGFWENIDEREMEVEISRYPNKDSLLRSLEHKVMATTRESVENYTFALVNVEKVASPEPVEKDKKKFWIKVGLISLAVLVIILSLTFWNISKRNNIIKRAAVYEEQANDDIVKKDFNNAIESFKLEKAELEKLKPKSRGIIGFFTGANGKRADAEKRISAVNTKISQTSKLQKAFQDINEANQLFNSGNYDEASRKYQEAKYVLEENTYKKDELNTDEVLTTLNARIDSSSKLKEALAIETAGNQAFSAGNYNLAKENYKTASELYLVNGRADYVANIERKIAEIDDKAKTEYNGAMLTENQADLLSPTDTNKSRQSYYQARQMYQSLGDTAKAQEIDNKINELNARQMSSLQTANNMVQEGLNQITANNPSEAITLLTKAKNIYQGLGDSNNVNNVNKFISQAQEFIKFESKKDAELKQKETEMKELETRNAEELKQQQIKEQQAIAAKEAEIAARQREIELEKQRREKIAQSIENATNLEMQADQMFTLKRYTESIAKYNESKKIFEELKSAGDFDDQTNKIDYLGQKITRTEGYLYEEQGDDEYKKKNWQESQKKYQLAADNMKLTNESNEIQKEVEKKLKKATSKAGKKWWQFWK
;
A
#
# COMPACT_ATOMS: atom_id res chain seq x y z
N MET A 1 57.05 3.26 65.76
CA MET A 1 56.51 1.95 65.30
C MET A 1 55.45 1.48 66.30
N ARG A 2 54.41 0.74 65.91
CA ARG A 2 53.31 0.40 66.85
C ARG A 2 53.79 -0.41 68.06
N LYS A 3 54.82 -1.24 67.87
CA LYS A 3 55.52 -1.97 68.95
C LYS A 3 56.13 -1.06 70.01
N GLU A 4 56.55 0.15 69.67
CA GLU A 4 57.12 1.12 70.63
C GLU A 4 56.03 1.84 71.44
N GLU A 5 54.81 1.91 70.91
CA GLU A 5 53.64 2.49 71.61
C GLU A 5 52.97 1.49 72.55
N ALA A 6 53.16 0.19 72.30
CA ALA A 6 52.57 -0.92 73.03
C ALA A 6 53.60 -1.68 73.88
N LYS A 7 53.12 -2.44 74.86
CA LYS A 7 53.96 -3.33 75.67
C LYS A 7 53.24 -4.64 75.90
N PHE A 8 53.73 -5.70 75.27
CA PHE A 8 53.16 -7.05 75.32
C PHE A 8 54.22 -7.98 75.90
N GLU A 9 53.98 -8.54 77.07
CA GLU A 9 54.85 -9.51 77.72
C GLU A 9 54.34 -10.92 77.42
N THR A 10 55.21 -11.80 76.91
CA THR A 10 54.88 -13.21 76.64
C THR A 10 55.62 -14.12 77.61
N LYS A 11 54.88 -14.98 78.30
CA LYS A 11 55.39 -15.99 79.25
C LYS A 11 54.75 -17.33 78.91
N PHE A 12 55.49 -18.42 78.98
CA PHE A 12 54.92 -19.74 78.68
C PHE A 12 55.66 -20.87 79.41
N PHE A 13 55.01 -22.02 79.53
CA PHE A 13 55.63 -23.32 79.82
C PHE A 13 55.08 -24.36 78.84
N SER A 14 55.88 -25.37 78.53
CA SER A 14 55.54 -26.45 77.59
C SER A 14 56.29 -27.70 77.99
N GLU A 15 55.56 -28.71 78.44
CA GLU A 15 56.15 -29.89 79.06
C GLU A 15 55.53 -31.18 78.52
N ALA A 16 56.30 -32.26 78.63
CA ALA A 16 55.89 -33.56 78.11
C ALA A 16 54.78 -34.24 78.95
N GLY A 17 54.48 -33.74 80.15
CA GLY A 17 53.56 -34.41 81.07
C GLY A 17 54.08 -35.78 81.48
N THR A 18 53.20 -36.78 81.50
CA THR A 18 53.61 -38.18 81.73
C THR A 18 54.07 -38.86 80.43
N LYS A 19 54.02 -38.17 79.29
CA LYS A 19 54.54 -38.69 78.02
C LYS A 19 56.06 -38.54 77.99
N GLY A 20 56.77 -39.52 77.43
CA GLY A 20 58.24 -39.49 77.36
C GLY A 20 58.83 -38.44 76.40
N LYS A 21 57.96 -37.69 75.69
CA LYS A 21 58.32 -36.68 74.70
C LYS A 21 57.24 -35.60 74.66
N ASN A 22 57.66 -34.35 74.48
CA ASN A 22 56.75 -33.23 74.26
C ASN A 22 56.49 -33.07 72.76
N ASN A 23 55.25 -33.30 72.33
CA ASN A 23 54.79 -33.12 70.95
C ASN A 23 54.09 -31.78 70.73
N ASP A 24 54.00 -30.93 71.74
CA ASP A 24 53.54 -29.56 71.58
C ASP A 24 54.66 -28.66 71.04
N TYR A 25 54.27 -27.55 70.41
CA TYR A 25 55.21 -26.50 70.08
C TYR A 25 54.56 -25.12 70.18
N PHE A 26 55.28 -24.17 70.78
CA PHE A 26 54.86 -22.77 70.86
C PHE A 26 55.94 -21.86 70.28
N GLY A 27 55.52 -20.86 69.51
CA GLY A 27 56.42 -19.87 68.94
C GLY A 27 55.72 -18.54 68.75
N TYR A 28 56.50 -17.45 68.77
CA TYR A 28 55.97 -16.12 68.54
C TYR A 28 57.02 -15.19 67.94
N THR A 29 56.57 -14.13 67.28
CA THR A 29 57.41 -13.01 66.87
C THR A 29 56.66 -11.69 66.99
N GLN A 30 57.37 -10.65 67.43
CA GLN A 30 56.86 -9.30 67.59
C GLN A 30 57.59 -8.36 66.63
N LEU A 31 56.96 -8.06 65.48
CA LEU A 31 57.44 -7.13 64.46
C LEU A 31 57.05 -5.68 64.81
N ASP A 32 57.55 -4.71 64.04
CA ASP A 32 57.36 -3.28 64.31
C ASP A 32 55.89 -2.84 64.39
N ASN A 33 55.03 -3.40 63.54
CA ASN A 33 53.62 -3.02 63.44
C ASN A 33 52.64 -4.15 63.79
N TYR A 34 53.12 -5.38 63.86
CA TYR A 34 52.30 -6.54 64.13
C TYR A 34 53.03 -7.58 64.98
N ALA A 35 52.29 -8.48 65.61
CA ALA A 35 52.82 -9.62 66.33
C ALA A 35 52.02 -10.88 65.98
N ILE A 36 52.66 -12.04 66.09
CA ILE A 36 52.03 -13.34 65.92
C ILE A 36 52.47 -14.27 67.06
N TRP A 37 51.53 -15.03 67.60
CA TRP A 37 51.73 -16.13 68.53
C TRP A 37 51.05 -17.36 67.96
N VAL A 38 51.74 -18.49 67.98
CA VAL A 38 51.25 -19.73 67.42
C VAL A 38 51.53 -20.87 68.39
N VAL A 39 50.51 -21.67 68.70
CA VAL A 39 50.66 -22.90 69.48
C VAL A 39 50.10 -24.07 68.67
N ALA A 40 50.79 -25.20 68.76
CA ALA A 40 50.39 -26.45 68.15
C ALA A 40 50.48 -27.59 69.14
N ASP A 41 49.61 -28.58 68.95
CA ASP A 41 49.51 -29.82 69.71
C ASP A 41 49.59 -30.96 68.69
N GLY A 42 50.71 -31.68 68.67
CA GLY A 42 50.90 -32.84 67.80
C GLY A 42 50.24 -34.06 68.40
N TYR A 43 49.23 -34.61 67.72
CA TYR A 43 48.38 -35.67 68.25
C TYR A 43 48.43 -36.95 67.39
N ASP A 44 47.94 -38.06 67.98
CA ASP A 44 48.08 -39.48 67.64
C ASP A 44 49.47 -40.07 67.92
N GLU A 45 49.51 -41.34 68.37
CA GLU A 45 50.74 -42.10 68.69
C GLU A 45 51.69 -42.32 67.48
N GLU A 46 51.46 -41.56 66.42
CA GLU A 46 52.13 -41.57 65.14
C GLU A 46 53.55 -41.02 65.23
N ALA A 47 54.44 -41.62 64.46
CA ALA A 47 55.79 -41.12 64.34
C ALA A 47 55.76 -39.73 63.68
N GLY A 48 56.26 -38.71 64.40
CA GLY A 48 56.43 -37.35 63.86
C GLY A 48 55.45 -36.30 64.38
N ALA A 49 54.63 -36.58 65.39
CA ALA A 49 53.74 -35.58 66.01
C ALA A 49 54.48 -34.28 66.43
N ASP A 50 55.64 -34.39 67.10
CA ASP A 50 56.50 -33.25 67.44
C ASP A 50 57.03 -32.50 66.20
N VAL A 51 57.30 -33.24 65.12
CA VAL A 51 57.76 -32.67 63.85
C VAL A 51 56.64 -31.89 63.20
N ALA A 52 55.41 -32.41 63.20
CA ALA A 52 54.22 -31.74 62.68
C ALA A 52 53.95 -30.43 63.42
N ALA A 53 53.92 -30.47 64.76
CA ALA A 53 53.68 -29.28 65.59
C ALA A 53 54.74 -28.20 65.36
N LYS A 54 56.03 -28.58 65.40
CA LYS A 54 57.14 -27.65 65.16
C LYS A 54 57.11 -27.06 63.76
N LEU A 55 56.85 -27.88 62.75
CA LEU A 55 56.80 -27.45 61.36
C LEU A 55 55.62 -26.49 61.13
N ALA A 56 54.42 -26.82 61.63
CA ALA A 56 53.25 -25.97 61.49
C ALA A 56 53.46 -24.58 62.12
N VAL A 57 53.98 -24.52 63.35
CA VAL A 57 54.29 -23.25 64.03
C VAL A 57 55.37 -22.46 63.28
N SER A 58 56.46 -23.12 62.88
CA SER A 58 57.57 -22.45 62.20
C SER A 58 57.14 -21.87 60.85
N SER A 59 56.38 -22.64 60.07
CA SER A 59 55.84 -22.21 58.78
C SER A 59 54.80 -21.09 58.93
N ALA A 60 54.00 -21.11 59.99
CA ALA A 60 53.05 -20.04 60.26
C ALA A 60 53.75 -18.70 60.54
N ILE A 61 54.80 -18.74 61.38
CA ILE A 61 55.63 -17.58 61.69
C ILE A 61 56.37 -17.09 60.45
N GLU A 62 56.97 -17.99 59.67
CA GLU A 62 57.67 -17.69 58.42
C GLU A 62 56.76 -16.94 57.43
N TYR A 63 55.56 -17.47 57.17
CA TYR A 63 54.61 -16.84 56.26
C TYR A 63 54.26 -15.42 56.71
N PHE A 64 53.98 -15.26 58.01
CA PHE A 64 53.62 -13.97 58.58
C PHE A 64 54.77 -12.97 58.51
N MET A 65 56.01 -13.37 58.75
CA MET A 65 57.19 -12.51 58.63
C MET A 65 57.40 -12.01 57.20
N LEU A 66 57.11 -12.84 56.19
CA LEU A 66 57.21 -12.46 54.78
C LEU A 66 56.06 -11.55 54.33
N ARG A 67 54.86 -11.69 54.92
CA ARG A 67 53.65 -10.97 54.53
C ARG A 67 52.85 -10.46 55.74
N PRO A 68 53.43 -9.56 56.57
CA PRO A 68 52.78 -9.12 57.79
C PRO A 68 51.55 -8.27 57.46
N ARG A 69 50.37 -8.79 57.79
CA ARG A 69 49.05 -8.16 57.59
C ARG A 69 48.16 -8.42 58.80
N PHE A 70 47.08 -7.66 58.92
CA PHE A 70 46.09 -7.82 59.98
C PHE A 70 44.66 -7.85 59.40
N ASN A 71 44.24 -9.03 58.96
CA ASN A 71 42.87 -9.32 58.50
C ASN A 71 42.60 -10.83 58.59
N PRO A 72 41.33 -11.29 58.57
CA PRO A 72 41.02 -12.72 58.63
C PRO A 72 41.66 -13.54 57.50
N GLU A 73 41.81 -12.96 56.31
CA GLU A 73 42.36 -13.64 55.14
C GLU A 73 43.81 -14.08 55.35
N VAL A 74 44.65 -13.26 56.01
CA VAL A 74 46.05 -13.66 56.26
C VAL A 74 46.16 -14.83 57.22
N ILE A 75 45.26 -14.96 58.21
CA ILE A 75 45.24 -16.14 59.11
C ILE A 75 44.93 -17.40 58.31
N LYS A 76 43.96 -17.31 57.39
CA LYS A 76 43.61 -18.41 56.50
C LYS A 76 44.81 -18.83 55.66
N GLU A 77 45.49 -17.88 55.03
CA GLU A 77 46.67 -18.14 54.21
C GLU A 77 47.83 -18.75 55.04
N ILE A 78 48.06 -18.25 56.26
CA ILE A 78 49.06 -18.78 57.20
C ILE A 78 48.78 -20.26 57.49
N MET A 79 47.53 -20.61 57.78
CA MET A 79 47.13 -21.99 58.10
C MET A 79 47.16 -22.90 56.88
N GLU A 80 46.73 -22.41 55.72
CA GLU A 80 46.84 -23.16 54.45
C GLU A 80 48.31 -23.42 54.10
N TYR A 81 49.20 -22.46 54.36
CA TYR A 81 50.64 -22.62 54.16
C TYR A 81 51.26 -23.61 55.16
N ALA A 82 50.91 -23.52 56.45
CA ALA A 82 51.33 -24.50 57.45
C ALA A 82 50.88 -25.93 57.09
N ASN A 83 49.63 -26.08 56.63
CA ASN A 83 49.09 -27.36 56.14
C ASN A 83 49.83 -27.88 54.92
N LEU A 84 50.16 -27.02 53.96
CA LEU A 84 50.96 -27.40 52.81
C LEU A 84 52.34 -27.92 53.25
N LYS A 85 53.01 -27.24 54.18
CA LYS A 85 54.35 -27.60 54.66
C LYS A 85 54.36 -28.94 55.42
N VAL A 86 53.36 -29.16 56.27
CA VAL A 86 53.20 -30.46 56.96
C VAL A 86 52.94 -31.58 55.95
N LYS A 87 52.08 -31.36 54.94
CA LYS A 87 51.84 -32.34 53.87
C LYS A 87 53.06 -32.66 53.03
N GLU A 88 53.81 -31.65 52.59
CA GLU A 88 55.07 -31.84 51.87
C GLU A 88 56.01 -32.77 52.67
N LYS A 89 56.04 -32.62 54.00
CA LYS A 89 56.84 -33.46 54.88
C LYS A 89 56.26 -34.88 55.09
N GLN A 90 54.94 -35.05 55.08
CA GLN A 90 54.29 -36.37 55.09
C GLN A 90 54.66 -37.18 53.83
N GLU A 91 54.85 -36.51 52.69
CA GLU A 91 55.20 -37.15 51.41
C GLU A 91 56.70 -37.55 51.31
N GLU A 92 57.59 -36.95 52.11
CA GLU A 92 59.03 -37.22 52.05
C GLU A 92 59.44 -38.61 52.58
N THR A 93 58.72 -39.15 53.57
CA THR A 93 59.02 -40.45 54.17
C THR A 93 57.77 -41.10 54.76
N GLU A 94 57.61 -42.40 54.53
CA GLU A 94 56.50 -43.20 55.06
C GLU A 94 56.36 -43.07 56.58
N LYS A 95 57.49 -42.88 57.29
CA LYS A 95 57.52 -42.67 58.75
C LYS A 95 56.65 -41.49 59.22
N TYR A 96 56.50 -40.44 58.42
CA TYR A 96 55.76 -39.23 58.79
C TYR A 96 54.42 -39.11 58.06
N SER A 97 54.00 -40.13 57.32
CA SER A 97 52.84 -40.07 56.43
C SER A 97 51.50 -39.78 57.15
N LEU A 98 51.43 -40.06 58.45
CA LEU A 98 50.25 -39.87 59.30
C LEU A 98 50.47 -38.80 60.38
N MET A 99 51.48 -37.92 60.26
CA MET A 99 51.67 -36.89 61.29
C MET A 99 50.63 -35.77 61.13
N HIS A 100 49.91 -35.44 62.20
CA HIS A 100 48.93 -34.35 62.21
C HIS A 100 49.13 -33.47 63.44
N THR A 101 48.61 -32.23 63.40
CA THR A 101 48.67 -31.33 64.55
C THR A 101 47.50 -30.36 64.57
N SER A 102 46.99 -30.07 65.77
CA SER A 102 46.12 -28.91 66.02
C SER A 102 46.95 -27.63 65.96
N LEU A 103 46.39 -26.52 65.49
CA LEU A 103 47.11 -25.25 65.34
C LEU A 103 46.22 -24.06 65.68
N LEU A 104 46.68 -23.20 66.58
CA LEU A 104 46.07 -21.93 66.93
C LEU A 104 47.03 -20.80 66.58
N VAL A 105 46.58 -19.85 65.78
CA VAL A 105 47.32 -18.65 65.38
C VAL A 105 46.61 -17.42 65.93
N VAL A 106 47.34 -16.56 66.63
CA VAL A 106 46.89 -15.24 67.07
C VAL A 106 47.78 -14.18 66.43
N ILE A 107 47.20 -13.24 65.68
CA ILE A 107 47.91 -12.06 65.17
C ILE A 107 47.39 -10.80 65.84
N SER A 108 48.24 -9.82 66.05
CA SER A 108 47.86 -8.52 66.61
C SER A 108 48.51 -7.37 65.85
N ASN A 109 47.81 -6.25 65.70
CA ASN A 109 48.39 -4.96 65.30
C ASN A 109 48.70 -4.07 66.51
N TYR A 110 48.91 -4.66 67.70
CA TYR A 110 49.12 -4.00 68.99
C TYR A 110 47.94 -3.15 69.53
N ASN A 111 46.83 -3.03 68.80
CA ASN A 111 45.60 -2.38 69.28
C ASN A 111 44.41 -3.35 69.29
N SER A 112 44.42 -4.33 68.40
CA SER A 112 43.44 -5.39 68.31
C SER A 112 44.14 -6.72 68.01
N PHE A 113 43.46 -7.83 68.23
CA PHE A 113 43.91 -9.14 67.79
C PHE A 113 42.86 -9.84 66.93
N LEU A 114 43.34 -10.77 66.12
CA LEU A 114 42.57 -11.76 65.38
C LEU A 114 43.17 -13.12 65.70
N TYR A 115 42.36 -14.15 65.65
CA TYR A 115 42.85 -15.51 65.79
C TYR A 115 42.15 -16.45 64.81
N GLY A 116 42.78 -17.59 64.57
CA GLY A 116 42.07 -18.74 64.07
C GLY A 116 42.66 -20.01 64.65
N ASN A 117 41.87 -21.08 64.63
CA ASN A 117 42.32 -22.40 65.06
C ASN A 117 41.80 -23.51 64.14
N VAL A 118 42.53 -24.62 64.14
CA VAL A 118 42.15 -25.92 63.59
C VAL A 118 42.48 -26.96 64.66
N GLY A 119 41.55 -27.86 64.95
CA GLY A 119 41.68 -28.86 66.01
C GLY A 119 41.31 -28.31 67.38
N ASN A 120 42.01 -28.73 68.42
CA ASN A 120 41.62 -28.54 69.83
C ASN A 120 42.60 -27.69 70.68
N THR A 121 43.47 -26.91 70.03
CA THR A 121 44.22 -25.85 70.71
C THR A 121 43.33 -24.63 70.94
N ARG A 122 43.37 -24.07 72.14
CA ARG A 122 42.42 -23.06 72.59
C ARG A 122 43.03 -21.72 72.91
N LEU A 123 42.33 -20.66 72.48
CA LEU A 123 42.53 -19.30 72.94
C LEU A 123 41.50 -18.95 74.00
N TYR A 124 41.94 -18.44 75.14
CA TYR A 124 41.12 -17.71 76.10
C TYR A 124 41.52 -16.24 76.10
N HIS A 125 40.55 -15.34 75.96
CA HIS A 125 40.75 -13.90 76.14
C HIS A 125 40.15 -13.49 77.47
N LEU A 126 41.01 -12.97 78.35
CA LEU A 126 40.62 -12.47 79.65
C LEU A 126 40.68 -10.96 79.71
N ARG A 127 39.70 -10.38 80.42
CA ARG A 127 39.60 -8.95 80.70
C ARG A 127 39.10 -8.74 82.11
N GLY A 128 39.80 -7.91 82.88
CA GLY A 128 39.45 -7.65 84.28
C GLY A 128 39.52 -8.90 85.18
N GLY A 129 40.31 -9.91 84.78
CA GLY A 129 40.47 -11.17 85.51
C GLY A 129 39.49 -12.29 85.13
N TYR A 130 38.55 -12.04 84.22
CA TYR A 130 37.54 -13.02 83.78
C TYR A 130 37.74 -13.44 82.32
N VAL A 131 37.46 -14.68 81.98
CA VAL A 131 37.40 -15.21 80.60
C VAL A 131 36.16 -14.62 79.93
N ILE A 132 36.37 -13.75 78.94
CA ILE A 132 35.28 -13.09 78.20
C ILE A 132 35.03 -13.71 76.83
N SER A 133 35.98 -14.46 76.29
CA SER A 133 35.76 -15.30 75.11
C SER A 133 36.76 -16.45 75.03
N GLN A 134 36.35 -17.50 74.34
CA GLN A 134 37.11 -18.71 74.08
C GLN A 134 36.97 -19.11 72.60
N SER A 135 38.01 -19.70 72.01
CA SER A 135 37.93 -20.29 70.67
C SER A 135 37.06 -21.55 70.64
N ARG A 136 36.47 -21.84 69.48
CA ARG A 136 35.68 -23.06 69.27
C ARG A 136 36.58 -24.18 68.77
N ASP A 137 36.53 -25.34 69.42
CA ASP A 137 37.32 -26.51 69.01
C ASP A 137 36.75 -27.17 67.75
N ASP A 138 37.59 -27.85 66.98
CA ASP A 138 37.17 -28.76 65.92
C ASP A 138 37.22 -30.21 66.42
N THR A 139 36.36 -30.53 67.39
CA THR A 139 36.26 -31.87 67.99
C THR A 139 34.82 -32.39 67.93
N ILE A 140 34.67 -33.71 68.01
CA ILE A 140 33.35 -34.34 68.16
C ILE A 140 32.64 -33.85 69.43
N ALA A 141 33.37 -33.69 70.54
CA ALA A 141 32.78 -33.18 71.77
C ALA A 141 32.25 -31.74 71.62
N GLN A 142 32.96 -30.86 70.88
CA GLN A 142 32.46 -29.51 70.60
C GLN A 142 31.18 -29.52 69.74
N LEU A 143 31.06 -30.43 68.76
CA LEU A 143 29.80 -30.58 68.01
C LEU A 143 28.64 -30.98 68.92
N LEU A 144 28.86 -31.87 69.87
CA LEU A 144 27.83 -32.25 70.84
C LEU A 144 27.44 -31.07 71.74
N VAL A 145 28.39 -30.21 72.11
CA VAL A 145 28.10 -28.98 72.85
C VAL A 145 27.24 -28.03 72.01
N ASP A 146 27.60 -27.82 70.74
CA ASP A 146 26.88 -26.91 69.86
C ASP A 146 25.44 -27.37 69.56
N GLU A 147 25.22 -28.69 69.51
CA GLU A 147 23.91 -29.32 69.35
C GLU A 147 23.12 -29.42 70.68
N ASN A 148 23.64 -28.85 71.78
CA ASN A 148 23.09 -28.92 73.15
C ASN A 148 22.93 -30.37 73.68
N ALA A 149 23.72 -31.31 73.17
CA ALA A 149 23.77 -32.70 73.62
C ALA A 149 24.81 -32.94 74.73
N LEU A 150 25.73 -31.99 74.95
CA LEU A 150 26.75 -31.99 76.01
C LEU A 150 26.83 -30.57 76.60
N ASP A 151 26.93 -30.43 77.92
CA ASP A 151 27.20 -29.11 78.53
C ASP A 151 28.66 -28.73 78.29
N MET A 152 28.94 -27.44 78.05
CA MET A 152 30.30 -26.95 77.83
C MET A 152 31.25 -27.33 78.98
N ASN A 153 30.77 -27.29 80.23
CA ASN A 153 31.58 -27.65 81.41
C ASN A 153 31.93 -29.14 81.46
N ASP A 154 31.13 -29.99 80.82
CA ASP A 154 31.32 -31.44 80.79
C ASP A 154 32.27 -31.88 79.66
N MET A 155 32.55 -31.01 78.69
CA MET A 155 33.39 -31.32 77.53
C MET A 155 34.79 -31.82 77.92
N LYS A 156 35.40 -31.26 78.98
CA LYS A 156 36.73 -31.68 79.46
C LYS A 156 36.78 -33.11 80.03
N TYR A 157 35.63 -33.70 80.36
CA TYR A 157 35.50 -35.07 80.84
C TYR A 157 35.02 -36.04 79.74
N HIS A 158 34.63 -35.53 78.58
CA HIS A 158 34.09 -36.35 77.51
C HIS A 158 35.19 -37.23 76.87
N ARG A 159 34.84 -38.47 76.54
CA ARG A 159 35.78 -39.44 75.95
C ARG A 159 36.27 -39.01 74.56
N GLN A 160 35.45 -38.28 73.80
CA GLN A 160 35.71 -37.83 72.43
C GLN A 160 36.20 -36.38 72.36
N ARG A 161 36.75 -35.85 73.46
CA ARG A 161 37.26 -34.47 73.51
C ARG A 161 38.52 -34.27 72.65
N ASN A 162 39.15 -35.35 72.20
CA ASN A 162 40.34 -35.37 71.35
C ASN A 162 40.05 -35.86 69.93
N ASP A 163 38.82 -36.31 69.64
CA ASP A 163 38.43 -36.79 68.32
C ASP A 163 38.31 -35.57 67.39
N LEU A 164 39.40 -35.24 66.69
CA LEU A 164 39.48 -34.07 65.83
C LEU A 164 38.61 -34.25 64.57
N LEU A 165 37.92 -33.19 64.16
CA LEU A 165 37.19 -33.12 62.89
C LEU A 165 38.09 -32.71 61.72
N GLN A 166 39.13 -31.94 62.05
CA GLN A 166 40.15 -31.48 61.12
C GLN A 166 41.44 -31.16 61.87
N ALA A 167 42.56 -31.44 61.24
CA ALA A 167 43.89 -31.12 61.70
C ALA A 167 44.78 -30.57 60.56
N ILE A 168 45.86 -29.90 60.93
CA ILE A 168 46.94 -29.59 59.98
C ILE A 168 47.63 -30.91 59.61
N GLY A 169 47.74 -31.19 58.32
CA GLY A 169 48.20 -32.45 57.75
C GLY A 169 47.11 -33.24 57.01
N ASP A 170 45.82 -32.89 57.15
CA ASP A 170 44.72 -33.66 56.54
C ASP A 170 44.68 -33.54 55.01
N PHE A 171 44.56 -34.66 54.27
CA PHE A 171 44.59 -34.72 52.79
C PHE A 171 43.70 -33.68 52.07
N GLY A 172 42.58 -33.25 52.67
CA GLY A 172 41.67 -32.24 52.12
C GLY A 172 42.08 -30.77 52.29
N LYS A 173 41.19 -29.86 51.88
CA LYS A 173 41.28 -28.44 52.24
C LYS A 173 40.74 -28.27 53.67
N ILE A 174 41.60 -27.79 54.57
CA ILE A 174 41.19 -27.39 55.92
C ILE A 174 40.23 -26.19 55.86
N LYS A 175 39.33 -26.08 56.84
CA LYS A 175 38.41 -24.96 57.00
C LYS A 175 38.61 -24.34 58.39
N PRO A 176 39.64 -23.50 58.59
CA PRO A 176 39.94 -22.99 59.92
C PRO A 176 38.82 -22.14 60.52
N ASN A 177 38.66 -22.24 61.83
CA ASN A 177 37.77 -21.39 62.61
C ASN A 177 38.45 -20.02 62.81
N ILE A 178 38.10 -19.02 61.99
CA ILE A 178 38.71 -17.68 62.03
C ILE A 178 37.67 -16.65 62.49
N ILE A 179 38.02 -15.83 63.47
CA ILE A 179 37.17 -14.71 63.86
C ILE A 179 37.13 -13.64 62.75
N LYS A 180 35.91 -13.21 62.38
CA LYS A 180 35.69 -12.29 61.26
C LYS A 180 36.06 -10.84 61.57
N ASN A 181 35.90 -10.41 62.83
CA ASN A 181 36.10 -9.01 63.24
C ASN A 181 37.24 -8.92 64.26
N PRO A 182 38.19 -7.98 64.11
CA PRO A 182 39.22 -7.75 65.11
C PRO A 182 38.65 -7.47 66.50
N VAL A 183 39.22 -8.11 67.52
CA VAL A 183 38.88 -7.85 68.93
C VAL A 183 39.80 -6.75 69.45
N THR A 184 39.21 -5.61 69.82
CA THR A 184 39.98 -4.49 70.39
C THR A 184 40.52 -4.85 71.76
N LEU A 185 41.83 -4.68 71.92
CA LEU A 185 42.55 -4.92 73.17
C LEU A 185 42.40 -3.74 74.12
N GLN A 186 42.38 -4.04 75.41
CA GLN A 186 42.50 -3.07 76.49
C GLN A 186 43.76 -3.34 77.30
N GLU A 187 44.24 -2.33 78.02
CA GLU A 187 45.33 -2.51 78.97
C GLU A 187 44.92 -3.53 80.04
N ASN A 188 45.85 -4.41 80.38
CA ASN A 188 45.70 -5.59 81.25
C ASN A 188 44.85 -6.73 80.69
N ASP A 189 44.49 -6.70 79.40
CA ASP A 189 43.97 -7.91 78.74
C ASP A 189 45.04 -9.01 78.74
N MET A 190 44.58 -10.26 78.83
CA MET A 190 45.43 -11.44 78.73
C MET A 190 44.91 -12.36 77.63
N LEU A 191 45.81 -12.80 76.76
CA LEU A 191 45.52 -13.83 75.76
C LEU A 191 46.26 -15.09 76.18
N CYS A 192 45.51 -16.15 76.50
CA CYS A 192 46.05 -17.44 76.92
C CYS A 192 45.87 -18.45 75.80
N LEU A 193 46.97 -18.91 75.22
CA LEU A 193 47.00 -19.98 74.21
C LEU A 193 47.34 -21.29 74.90
N THR A 194 46.55 -22.33 74.66
CA THR A 194 46.62 -23.58 75.43
C THR A 194 46.49 -24.80 74.52
N THR A 195 47.21 -25.87 74.87
CA THR A 195 47.01 -27.22 74.28
C THR A 195 46.18 -28.08 75.22
N ILE A 196 45.83 -29.29 74.79
CA ILE A 196 44.85 -30.09 75.51
C ILE A 196 45.23 -30.43 76.95
N GLY A 197 46.48 -30.84 77.19
CA GLY A 197 46.92 -31.24 78.52
C GLY A 197 46.81 -30.11 79.54
N PHE A 198 46.69 -28.85 79.10
CA PHE A 198 46.38 -27.73 79.98
C PHE A 198 44.87 -27.61 80.25
N TRP A 199 44.06 -27.40 79.21
CA TRP A 199 42.64 -27.05 79.41
C TRP A 199 41.78 -28.23 79.88
N GLU A 200 42.25 -29.47 79.75
CA GLU A 200 41.54 -30.61 80.33
C GLU A 200 41.73 -30.73 81.85
N ASN A 201 42.76 -30.07 82.40
CA ASN A 201 43.12 -30.11 83.82
C ASN A 201 42.73 -28.84 84.57
N ILE A 202 42.68 -27.70 83.89
CA ILE A 202 42.31 -26.40 84.47
C ILE A 202 41.17 -25.82 83.67
N ASP A 203 40.01 -25.63 84.32
CA ASP A 203 38.90 -24.92 83.69
C ASP A 203 39.01 -23.39 83.80
N GLU A 204 38.09 -22.71 83.13
CA GLU A 204 38.05 -21.25 83.04
C GLU A 204 37.97 -20.62 84.43
N ARG A 205 37.13 -21.16 85.33
CA ARG A 205 36.97 -20.62 86.70
C ARG A 205 38.23 -20.79 87.52
N GLU A 206 38.88 -21.94 87.42
CA GLU A 206 40.16 -22.16 88.07
C GLU A 206 41.25 -21.22 87.54
N MET A 207 41.28 -20.99 86.22
CA MET A 207 42.19 -20.04 85.60
C MET A 207 41.97 -18.61 86.13
N GLU A 208 40.72 -18.16 86.19
CA GLU A 208 40.33 -16.85 86.73
C GLU A 208 40.75 -16.68 88.21
N VAL A 209 40.54 -17.72 89.03
CA VAL A 209 40.93 -17.73 90.45
C VAL A 209 42.45 -17.61 90.59
N GLU A 210 43.21 -18.38 89.81
CA GLU A 210 44.68 -18.35 89.87
C GLU A 210 45.24 -17.01 89.40
N ILE A 211 44.67 -16.44 88.33
CA ILE A 211 45.03 -15.12 87.81
C ILE A 211 44.75 -14.02 88.86
N SER A 212 43.64 -14.12 89.58
CA SER A 212 43.31 -13.20 90.68
C SER A 212 44.28 -13.34 91.85
N ARG A 213 44.68 -14.57 92.19
CA ARG A 213 45.54 -14.89 93.34
C ARG A 213 47.01 -14.52 93.13
N TYR A 214 47.51 -14.61 91.89
CA TYR A 214 48.92 -14.41 91.57
C TYR A 214 49.12 -13.29 90.53
N PRO A 215 49.20 -12.01 90.96
CA PRO A 215 49.45 -10.89 90.05
C PRO A 215 50.78 -10.98 89.29
N ASN A 216 51.82 -11.57 89.91
CA ASN A 216 53.11 -11.80 89.29
C ASN A 216 53.05 -12.98 88.31
N LYS A 217 53.39 -12.74 87.04
CA LYS A 217 53.21 -13.71 85.94
C LYS A 217 54.05 -14.97 86.10
N ASP A 218 55.27 -14.87 86.60
CA ASP A 218 56.12 -16.05 86.84
C ASP A 218 55.55 -16.94 87.95
N SER A 219 54.95 -16.34 88.99
CA SER A 219 54.30 -17.07 90.08
C SER A 219 52.97 -17.68 89.65
N LEU A 220 52.21 -16.97 88.81
CA LEU A 220 51.00 -17.48 88.16
C LEU A 220 51.30 -18.72 87.32
N LEU A 221 52.32 -18.66 86.45
CA LEU A 221 52.70 -19.79 85.60
C LEU A 221 53.08 -21.01 86.43
N ARG A 222 53.92 -20.84 87.47
CA ARG A 222 54.27 -21.94 88.40
C ARG A 222 53.05 -22.53 89.12
N SER A 223 52.08 -21.71 89.50
CA SER A 223 50.88 -22.17 90.17
C SER A 223 49.98 -22.98 89.23
N LEU A 224 49.76 -22.46 88.01
CA LEU A 224 49.00 -23.16 86.97
C LEU A 224 49.68 -24.48 86.59
N GLU A 225 50.99 -24.49 86.36
CA GLU A 225 51.74 -25.71 86.06
C GLU A 225 51.64 -26.73 87.20
N HIS A 226 51.79 -26.30 88.46
CA HIS A 226 51.63 -27.18 89.61
C HIS A 226 50.21 -27.76 89.69
N LYS A 227 49.18 -26.99 89.35
CA LYS A 227 47.79 -27.50 89.27
C LYS A 227 47.63 -28.57 88.19
N VAL A 228 48.25 -28.41 87.02
CA VAL A 228 48.26 -29.47 85.98
C VAL A 228 48.92 -30.73 86.53
N MET A 229 50.05 -30.62 87.24
CA MET A 229 50.76 -31.75 87.85
C MET A 229 50.04 -32.39 89.03
N ALA A 230 49.22 -31.63 89.75
CA ALA A 230 48.41 -32.12 90.88
C ALA A 230 47.08 -32.76 90.45
N THR A 231 46.86 -32.97 89.15
CA THR A 231 45.63 -33.59 88.63
C THR A 231 45.42 -35.01 89.16
N THR A 232 44.15 -35.44 89.24
CA THR A 232 43.78 -36.81 89.63
C THR A 232 43.69 -37.76 88.45
N ARG A 233 44.04 -37.32 87.24
CA ARG A 233 44.05 -38.17 86.03
C ARG A 233 45.20 -39.18 86.09
N GLU A 234 44.98 -40.38 85.55
CA GLU A 234 46.00 -41.45 85.51
C GLU A 234 47.22 -41.08 84.65
N SER A 235 47.02 -40.25 83.62
CA SER A 235 48.05 -39.75 82.71
C SER A 235 47.81 -38.26 82.44
N VAL A 236 48.89 -37.52 82.29
CA VAL A 236 48.88 -36.10 81.87
C VAL A 236 49.41 -36.03 80.44
N GLU A 237 48.59 -35.51 79.53
CA GLU A 237 48.97 -35.26 78.14
C GLU A 237 50.10 -34.21 78.02
N ASN A 238 50.66 -34.03 76.83
CA ASN A 238 51.51 -32.87 76.57
C ASN A 238 50.71 -31.59 76.86
N TYR A 239 51.34 -30.64 77.54
CA TYR A 239 50.65 -29.43 77.95
C TYR A 239 51.53 -28.22 77.73
N THR A 240 50.91 -27.21 77.11
CA THR A 240 51.51 -25.93 76.82
C THR A 240 50.53 -24.84 77.20
N PHE A 241 51.03 -23.88 77.95
CA PHE A 241 50.31 -22.66 78.30
C PHE A 241 51.17 -21.47 77.95
N ALA A 242 50.68 -20.61 77.07
CA ALA A 242 51.31 -19.35 76.71
C ALA A 242 50.40 -18.18 77.04
N LEU A 243 50.90 -17.28 77.89
CA LEU A 243 50.25 -16.06 78.30
C LEU A 243 50.88 -14.87 77.57
N VAL A 244 50.03 -14.10 76.89
CA VAL A 244 50.36 -12.77 76.36
C VAL A 244 49.66 -11.73 77.23
N ASN A 245 50.42 -11.05 78.07
CA ASN A 245 49.95 -9.97 78.93
C ASN A 245 50.08 -8.63 78.19
N VAL A 246 48.95 -7.95 77.98
CA VAL A 246 48.89 -6.66 77.29
C VAL A 246 49.00 -5.54 78.31
N GLU A 247 50.21 -5.07 78.60
CA GLU A 247 50.41 -3.96 79.55
C GLU A 247 50.00 -2.61 78.96
N LYS A 248 50.24 -2.42 77.65
CA LYS A 248 49.91 -1.19 76.94
C LYS A 248 49.54 -1.48 75.49
N VAL A 249 48.50 -0.83 74.99
CA VAL A 249 48.05 -0.95 73.59
C VAL A 249 48.50 0.24 72.75
N ALA A 250 48.76 0.00 71.46
CA ALA A 250 49.07 1.05 70.50
C ALA A 250 47.83 1.89 70.17
N SER A 251 48.05 3.11 69.70
CA SER A 251 46.99 4.02 69.26
C SER A 251 46.10 3.36 68.19
N PRO A 252 44.77 3.56 68.20
CA PRO A 252 43.91 3.11 67.10
C PRO A 252 44.43 3.64 65.77
N GLU A 253 44.43 2.83 64.71
CA GLU A 253 44.75 3.34 63.38
C GLU A 253 43.72 4.42 62.99
N PRO A 254 44.15 5.54 62.37
CA PRO A 254 43.21 6.55 61.90
C PRO A 254 42.27 5.89 60.89
N VAL A 255 41.00 5.77 61.27
CA VAL A 255 39.97 5.15 60.44
C VAL A 255 39.92 5.87 59.10
N GLU A 256 40.37 5.19 58.03
CA GLU A 256 40.11 5.64 56.68
C GLU A 256 38.57 5.66 56.51
N LYS A 257 38.01 6.86 56.32
CA LYS A 257 36.55 7.07 56.32
C LYS A 257 35.87 6.06 55.39
N ASP A 258 35.10 5.16 56.00
CA ASP A 258 34.35 4.11 55.33
C ASP A 258 33.31 4.71 54.36
N LYS A 259 33.69 4.82 53.07
CA LYS A 259 32.79 5.26 51.99
C LYS A 259 31.77 4.18 51.61
N LYS A 260 31.77 2.99 52.25
CA LYS A 260 30.90 1.87 51.86
C LYS A 260 29.41 2.18 52.05
N LYS A 261 29.02 2.92 53.09
CA LYS A 261 27.61 3.39 53.25
C LYS A 261 27.20 4.43 52.21
N PHE A 262 28.14 5.27 51.74
CA PHE A 262 27.91 6.22 50.65
C PHE A 262 27.78 5.49 49.31
N TRP A 263 28.69 4.54 49.01
CA TRP A 263 28.63 3.73 47.79
C TRP A 263 27.47 2.72 47.77
N ILE A 264 27.01 2.21 48.91
CA ILE A 264 25.78 1.39 48.99
C ILE A 264 24.54 2.26 48.71
N LYS A 265 24.47 3.48 49.26
CA LYS A 265 23.37 4.41 48.92
C LYS A 265 23.42 4.86 47.46
N VAL A 266 24.60 5.19 46.94
CA VAL A 266 24.82 5.49 45.51
C VAL A 266 24.49 4.27 44.65
N GLY A 267 24.85 3.06 45.07
CA GLY A 267 24.53 1.80 44.40
C GLY A 267 23.04 1.50 44.39
N LEU A 268 22.32 1.70 45.51
CA LEU A 268 20.86 1.55 45.60
C LEU A 268 20.12 2.61 44.79
N ILE A 269 20.58 3.87 44.81
CA ILE A 269 20.03 4.93 43.96
C ILE A 269 20.31 4.64 42.48
N SER A 270 21.52 4.17 42.14
CA SER A 270 21.88 3.81 40.77
C SER A 270 21.09 2.59 40.29
N LEU A 271 20.84 1.60 41.16
CA LEU A 271 19.99 0.45 40.87
C LEU A 271 18.53 0.86 40.70
N ALA A 272 18.01 1.74 41.55
CA ALA A 272 16.66 2.29 41.40
C ALA A 272 16.52 3.10 40.10
N VAL A 273 17.50 3.93 39.77
CA VAL A 273 17.56 4.67 38.49
C VAL A 273 17.67 3.71 37.32
N LEU A 274 18.47 2.65 37.41
CA LEU A 274 18.59 1.62 36.37
C LEU A 274 17.28 0.86 36.19
N VAL A 275 16.59 0.48 37.27
CA VAL A 275 15.26 -0.16 37.22
C VAL A 275 14.23 0.78 36.62
N ILE A 276 14.25 2.08 36.96
CA ILE A 276 13.37 3.08 36.34
C ILE A 276 13.68 3.21 34.84
N ILE A 277 14.96 3.29 34.44
CA ILE A 277 15.36 3.35 33.04
C ILE A 277 14.92 2.09 32.30
N LEU A 278 15.16 0.89 32.86
CA LEU A 278 14.75 -0.39 32.28
C LEU A 278 13.22 -0.52 32.19
N SER A 279 12.49 -0.04 33.19
CA SER A 279 11.03 -0.02 33.18
C SER A 279 10.49 0.95 32.14
N LEU A 280 11.10 2.13 31.99
CA LEU A 280 10.75 3.11 30.95
C LEU A 280 11.10 2.61 29.55
N THR A 281 12.24 1.94 29.36
CA THR A 281 12.60 1.34 28.07
C THR A 281 11.67 0.17 27.74
N PHE A 282 11.36 -0.71 28.70
CA PHE A 282 10.40 -1.81 28.52
C PHE A 282 9.00 -1.29 28.23
N TRP A 283 8.51 -0.30 28.96
CA TRP A 283 7.22 0.35 28.71
C TRP A 283 7.18 0.97 27.31
N ASN A 284 8.26 1.64 26.89
CA ASN A 284 8.35 2.22 25.55
C ASN A 284 8.37 1.15 24.44
N ILE A 285 9.07 0.03 24.64
CA ILE A 285 9.06 -1.12 23.73
C ILE A 285 7.65 -1.73 23.63
N SER A 286 7.04 -2.02 24.78
CA SER A 286 5.69 -2.59 24.87
C SER A 286 4.64 -1.70 24.21
N LYS A 287 4.67 -0.39 24.50
CA LYS A 287 3.80 0.61 23.85
C LYS A 287 3.97 0.60 22.33
N ARG A 288 5.20 0.55 21.84
CA ARG A 288 5.51 0.54 20.40
C ARG A 288 4.98 -0.75 19.73
N ASN A 289 5.18 -1.90 20.38
CA ASN A 289 4.65 -3.18 19.90
C ASN A 289 3.11 -3.20 19.86
N ASN A 290 2.45 -2.63 20.86
CA ASN A 290 0.98 -2.54 20.88
C ASN A 290 0.41 -1.64 19.78
N ILE A 291 1.13 -0.57 19.40
CA ILE A 291 0.75 0.26 18.24
C ILE A 291 0.88 -0.56 16.95
N ILE A 292 1.99 -1.28 16.76
CA ILE A 292 2.22 -2.10 15.56
C ILE A 292 1.18 -3.22 15.46
N LYS A 293 0.84 -3.89 16.57
CA LYS A 293 -0.21 -4.92 16.58
C LYS A 293 -1.57 -4.38 16.16
N ARG A 294 -1.97 -3.20 16.66
CA ARG A 294 -3.24 -2.58 16.26
C ARG A 294 -3.25 -2.15 14.80
N ALA A 295 -2.13 -1.60 14.32
CA ALA A 295 -1.98 -1.27 12.90
C ALA A 295 -2.14 -2.54 12.03
N ALA A 296 -1.54 -3.67 12.42
CA ALA A 296 -1.67 -4.93 11.71
C ALA A 296 -3.12 -5.46 11.66
N VAL A 297 -3.91 -5.27 12.73
CA VAL A 297 -5.34 -5.64 12.72
C VAL A 297 -6.11 -4.83 11.68
N TYR A 298 -5.86 -3.52 11.58
CA TYR A 298 -6.50 -2.69 10.57
C TYR A 298 -6.03 -3.03 9.14
N GLU A 299 -4.76 -3.41 8.97
CA GLU A 299 -4.25 -3.92 7.69
C GLU A 299 -4.96 -5.22 7.28
N GLU A 300 -5.14 -6.15 8.21
CA GLU A 300 -5.84 -7.41 7.98
C GLU A 300 -7.31 -7.17 7.61
N GLN A 301 -7.99 -6.30 8.36
CA GLN A 301 -9.36 -5.89 8.06
C GLN A 301 -9.47 -5.25 6.67
N ALA A 302 -8.55 -4.33 6.32
CA ALA A 302 -8.54 -3.71 5.00
C ALA A 302 -8.35 -4.73 3.88
N ASN A 303 -7.49 -5.73 4.08
CA ASN A 303 -7.27 -6.79 3.09
C ASN A 303 -8.52 -7.68 2.92
N ASP A 304 -9.22 -8.01 4.00
CA ASP A 304 -10.47 -8.77 3.95
C ASP A 304 -11.59 -7.99 3.23
N ASP A 305 -11.70 -6.69 3.51
CA ASP A 305 -12.63 -5.79 2.81
C ASP A 305 -12.31 -5.70 1.31
N ILE A 306 -11.03 -5.68 0.90
CA ILE A 306 -10.64 -5.72 -0.52
C ILE A 306 -11.14 -7.00 -1.19
N VAL A 307 -10.96 -8.16 -0.57
CA VAL A 307 -11.42 -9.45 -1.12
C VAL A 307 -12.94 -9.43 -1.32
N LYS A 308 -13.67 -8.81 -0.39
CA LYS A 308 -15.11 -8.59 -0.48
C LYS A 308 -15.52 -7.49 -1.46
N LYS A 309 -14.55 -6.83 -2.11
CA LYS A 309 -14.73 -5.68 -3.02
C LYS A 309 -15.35 -4.46 -2.33
N ASP A 310 -15.23 -4.37 -1.01
CA ASP A 310 -15.63 -3.21 -0.21
C ASP A 310 -14.46 -2.24 -0.04
N PHE A 311 -14.10 -1.58 -1.14
CA PHE A 311 -12.93 -0.70 -1.17
C PHE A 311 -13.09 0.54 -0.28
N ASN A 312 -14.32 0.97 0.01
CA ASN A 312 -14.58 2.08 0.93
C ASN A 312 -14.13 1.72 2.34
N ASN A 313 -14.59 0.58 2.86
CA ASN A 313 -14.19 0.11 4.19
C ASN A 313 -12.70 -0.24 4.23
N ALA A 314 -12.14 -0.81 3.17
CA ALA A 314 -10.70 -1.06 3.09
C ALA A 314 -9.86 0.24 3.22
N ILE A 315 -10.26 1.30 2.51
CA ILE A 315 -9.57 2.60 2.58
C ILE A 315 -9.70 3.21 3.98
N GLU A 316 -10.88 3.13 4.62
CA GLU A 316 -11.06 3.58 6.00
C GLU A 316 -10.20 2.78 6.98
N SER A 317 -10.15 1.46 6.85
CA SER A 317 -9.27 0.59 7.64
C SER A 317 -7.79 0.98 7.46
N PHE A 318 -7.32 1.25 6.24
CA PHE A 318 -5.97 1.76 6.03
C PHE A 318 -5.73 3.17 6.60
N LYS A 319 -6.74 4.05 6.61
CA LYS A 319 -6.65 5.35 7.30
C LYS A 319 -6.49 5.15 8.81
N LEU A 320 -7.17 4.17 9.40
CA LEU A 320 -7.02 3.79 10.81
C LEU A 320 -5.63 3.19 11.09
N GLU A 321 -5.12 2.31 10.21
CA GLU A 321 -3.74 1.78 10.27
C GLU A 321 -2.73 2.94 10.31
N LYS A 322 -2.86 3.87 9.36
CA LYS A 322 -2.01 5.06 9.28
C LYS A 322 -2.10 5.90 10.55
N ALA A 323 -3.29 6.11 11.09
CA ALA A 323 -3.50 6.87 12.33
C ALA A 323 -2.85 6.21 13.55
N GLU A 324 -2.82 4.88 13.63
CA GLU A 324 -2.05 4.17 14.65
C GLU A 324 -0.54 4.34 14.43
N LEU A 325 -0.04 4.17 13.20
CA LEU A 325 1.38 4.30 12.89
C LEU A 325 1.91 5.73 13.13
N GLU A 326 1.10 6.76 12.95
CA GLU A 326 1.45 8.15 13.29
C GLU A 326 1.81 8.30 14.78
N LYS A 327 1.23 7.48 15.67
CA LYS A 327 1.56 7.47 17.12
C LYS A 327 2.98 6.96 17.41
N LEU A 328 3.66 6.32 16.45
CA LEU A 328 5.06 5.90 16.57
C LEU A 328 6.04 7.08 16.48
N LYS A 329 5.63 8.22 15.90
CA LYS A 329 6.51 9.38 15.74
C LYS A 329 6.84 9.98 17.12
N PRO A 330 8.13 10.01 17.52
CA PRO A 330 8.52 10.62 18.79
C PRO A 330 8.26 12.13 18.80
N LYS A 331 7.88 12.68 19.96
CA LYS A 331 7.63 14.12 20.15
C LYS A 331 8.92 14.95 20.35
N SER A 332 10.03 14.33 20.76
CA SER A 332 11.29 14.99 21.10
C SER A 332 12.07 15.54 19.89
N ARG A 333 12.27 16.86 19.80
CA ARG A 333 13.01 17.53 18.70
C ARG A 333 14.37 18.06 19.16
N GLY A 334 15.19 18.53 18.21
CA GLY A 334 16.49 19.17 18.49
C GLY A 334 17.50 18.24 19.16
N ILE A 335 18.29 18.79 20.08
CA ILE A 335 19.38 18.09 20.79
C ILE A 335 18.86 16.84 21.54
N ILE A 336 17.70 16.94 22.20
CA ILE A 336 17.07 15.80 22.91
C ILE A 336 16.67 14.69 21.94
N GLY A 337 16.21 15.05 20.73
CA GLY A 337 15.89 14.10 19.67
C GLY A 337 17.11 13.38 19.11
N PHE A 338 18.25 14.08 19.00
CA PHE A 338 19.52 13.51 18.55
C PHE A 338 20.02 12.43 19.51
N PHE A 339 20.08 12.72 20.80
CA PHE A 339 20.55 11.77 21.82
C PHE A 339 19.64 10.54 22.02
N THR A 340 18.34 10.63 21.66
CA THR A 340 17.38 9.52 21.83
C THR A 340 17.12 8.70 20.57
N GLY A 341 17.85 8.98 19.48
CA GLY A 341 17.63 8.35 18.17
C GLY A 341 16.26 8.67 17.57
N ALA A 342 15.64 9.79 17.94
CA ALA A 342 14.28 10.14 17.53
C ALA A 342 14.13 10.33 16.02
N ASN A 343 15.18 10.78 15.33
CA ASN A 343 15.16 10.97 13.88
C ASN A 343 15.07 9.63 13.13
N GLY A 344 15.85 8.62 13.52
CA GLY A 344 15.75 7.27 12.94
C GLY A 344 14.38 6.64 13.19
N LYS A 345 13.81 6.84 14.39
CA LYS A 345 12.46 6.36 14.72
C LYS A 345 11.36 7.06 13.92
N ARG A 346 11.51 8.36 13.62
CA ARG A 346 10.58 9.07 12.70
C ARG A 346 10.69 8.54 11.28
N ALA A 347 11.91 8.34 10.78
CA ALA A 347 12.12 7.80 9.45
C ALA A 347 11.52 6.39 9.30
N ASP A 348 11.67 5.52 10.29
CA ASP A 348 11.01 4.20 10.33
C ASP A 348 9.48 4.31 10.30
N ALA A 349 8.90 5.20 11.13
CA ALA A 349 7.46 5.44 11.14
C ALA A 349 6.97 6.01 9.79
N GLU A 350 7.67 6.98 9.21
CA GLU A 350 7.35 7.58 7.92
C GLU A 350 7.46 6.58 6.77
N LYS A 351 8.44 5.69 6.79
CA LYS A 351 8.55 4.60 5.82
C LYS A 351 7.31 3.69 5.85
N ARG A 352 6.86 3.31 7.05
CA ARG A 352 5.63 2.49 7.23
C ARG A 352 4.38 3.24 6.77
N ILE A 353 4.24 4.50 7.17
CA ILE A 353 3.10 5.36 6.76
C ILE A 353 3.10 5.57 5.24
N SER A 354 4.26 5.73 4.62
CA SER A 354 4.39 5.83 3.17
C SER A 354 3.90 4.56 2.47
N ALA A 355 4.28 3.38 2.97
CA ALA A 355 3.77 2.12 2.46
C ALA A 355 2.23 2.02 2.56
N VAL A 356 1.63 2.46 3.66
CA VAL A 356 0.16 2.52 3.80
C VAL A 356 -0.47 3.52 2.84
N ASN A 357 0.14 4.70 2.62
CA ASN A 357 -0.36 5.65 1.61
C ASN A 357 -0.34 5.04 0.20
N THR A 358 0.69 4.24 -0.13
CA THR A 358 0.72 3.49 -1.38
C THR A 358 -0.43 2.50 -1.45
N LYS A 359 -0.69 1.72 -0.39
CA LYS A 359 -1.85 0.80 -0.34
C LYS A 359 -3.18 1.53 -0.52
N ILE A 360 -3.37 2.66 0.16
CA ILE A 360 -4.57 3.51 0.00
C ILE A 360 -4.72 3.97 -1.44
N SER A 361 -3.64 4.45 -2.06
CA SER A 361 -3.63 4.90 -3.45
C SER A 361 -4.00 3.77 -4.41
N GLN A 362 -3.37 2.59 -4.28
CA GLN A 362 -3.68 1.42 -5.12
C GLN A 362 -5.11 0.93 -4.91
N THR A 363 -5.60 0.92 -3.66
CA THR A 363 -6.99 0.53 -3.33
C THR A 363 -8.01 1.52 -3.90
N SER A 364 -7.69 2.82 -3.90
CA SER A 364 -8.52 3.86 -4.52
C SER A 364 -8.59 3.71 -6.04
N LYS A 365 -7.49 3.34 -6.70
CA LYS A 365 -7.51 2.99 -8.13
C LYS A 365 -8.43 1.78 -8.40
N LEU A 366 -8.33 0.73 -7.60
CA LEU A 366 -9.21 -0.45 -7.71
C LEU A 366 -10.68 -0.07 -7.48
N GLN A 367 -10.97 0.73 -6.44
CA GLN A 367 -12.29 1.26 -6.18
C GLN A 367 -12.88 1.93 -7.42
N LYS A 368 -12.11 2.82 -8.05
CA LYS A 368 -12.55 3.55 -9.24
C LYS A 368 -12.80 2.59 -10.40
N ALA A 369 -11.90 1.63 -10.65
CA ALA A 369 -12.10 0.63 -11.69
C ALA A 369 -13.39 -0.18 -11.49
N PHE A 370 -13.65 -0.70 -10.28
CA PHE A 370 -14.87 -1.46 -10.01
C PHE A 370 -16.14 -0.59 -10.03
N GLN A 371 -16.03 0.69 -9.68
CA GLN A 371 -17.11 1.64 -9.89
C GLN A 371 -17.41 1.84 -11.38
N ASP A 372 -16.37 2.05 -12.21
CA ASP A 372 -16.53 2.19 -13.66
C ASP A 372 -17.12 0.91 -14.29
N ILE A 373 -16.79 -0.29 -13.79
CA ILE A 373 -17.43 -1.56 -14.20
C ILE A 373 -18.93 -1.54 -13.89
N ASN A 374 -19.32 -1.11 -12.68
CA ASN A 374 -20.72 -1.05 -12.30
C ASN A 374 -21.51 -0.03 -13.15
N GLU A 375 -20.93 1.16 -13.37
CA GLU A 375 -21.49 2.17 -14.26
C GLU A 375 -21.61 1.64 -15.71
N ALA A 376 -20.57 0.97 -16.21
CA ALA A 376 -20.58 0.33 -17.53
C ALA A 376 -21.67 -0.74 -17.66
N ASN A 377 -21.87 -1.58 -16.64
CA ASN A 377 -22.95 -2.57 -16.60
C ASN A 377 -24.34 -1.92 -16.69
N GLN A 378 -24.55 -0.81 -15.97
CA GLN A 378 -25.81 -0.06 -16.05
C GLN A 378 -26.03 0.51 -17.44
N LEU A 379 -25.00 1.14 -18.02
CA LEU A 379 -25.04 1.68 -19.39
C LEU A 379 -25.31 0.59 -20.43
N PHE A 380 -24.63 -0.56 -20.30
CA PHE A 380 -24.80 -1.73 -21.16
C PHE A 380 -26.25 -2.23 -21.15
N ASN A 381 -26.83 -2.34 -19.96
CA ASN A 381 -28.22 -2.78 -19.80
C ASN A 381 -29.22 -1.75 -20.37
N SER A 382 -28.92 -0.45 -20.23
CA SER A 382 -29.73 0.64 -20.80
C SER A 382 -29.61 0.80 -22.33
N GLY A 383 -28.70 0.07 -22.98
CA GLY A 383 -28.47 0.13 -24.42
C GLY A 383 -27.48 1.22 -24.87
N ASN A 384 -26.84 1.93 -23.94
CA ASN A 384 -25.77 2.88 -24.26
C ASN A 384 -24.42 2.15 -24.35
N TYR A 385 -24.25 1.36 -25.42
CA TYR A 385 -23.10 0.47 -25.60
C TYR A 385 -21.78 1.20 -25.86
N ASP A 386 -21.82 2.39 -26.46
CA ASP A 386 -20.62 3.20 -26.70
C ASP A 386 -19.97 3.63 -25.38
N GLU A 387 -20.76 4.24 -24.50
CA GLU A 387 -20.27 4.71 -23.21
C GLU A 387 -19.93 3.53 -22.28
N ALA A 388 -20.71 2.44 -22.35
CA ALA A 388 -20.40 1.22 -21.62
C ALA A 388 -19.04 0.64 -22.03
N SER A 389 -18.76 0.54 -23.34
CA SER A 389 -17.49 0.03 -23.86
C SER A 389 -16.32 0.90 -23.41
N ARG A 390 -16.46 2.23 -23.48
CA ARG A 390 -15.45 3.17 -22.98
C ARG A 390 -15.14 2.95 -21.50
N LYS A 391 -16.17 2.82 -20.67
CA LYS A 391 -16.02 2.57 -19.23
C LYS A 391 -15.39 1.21 -18.92
N TYR A 392 -15.76 0.16 -19.65
CA TYR A 392 -15.09 -1.14 -19.51
C TYR A 392 -13.61 -1.06 -19.90
N GLN A 393 -13.24 -0.30 -20.93
CA GLN A 393 -11.84 -0.08 -21.32
C GLN A 393 -11.07 0.72 -20.27
N GLU A 394 -11.67 1.77 -19.69
CA GLU A 394 -11.09 2.53 -18.57
C GLU A 394 -10.80 1.61 -17.37
N ALA A 395 -11.78 0.80 -16.98
CA ALA A 395 -11.63 -0.17 -15.90
C ALA A 395 -10.57 -1.24 -16.22
N LYS A 396 -10.58 -1.76 -17.44
CA LYS A 396 -9.60 -2.74 -17.94
C LYS A 396 -8.17 -2.19 -17.82
N TYR A 397 -7.92 -0.99 -18.30
CA TYR A 397 -6.60 -0.35 -18.24
C TYR A 397 -6.09 -0.25 -16.80
N VAL A 398 -6.94 0.21 -15.87
CA VAL A 398 -6.56 0.33 -14.45
C VAL A 398 -6.26 -1.05 -13.83
N LEU A 399 -7.05 -2.08 -14.17
CA LEU A 399 -6.85 -3.44 -13.67
C LEU A 399 -5.61 -4.14 -14.27
N GLU A 400 -5.23 -3.81 -15.51
CA GLU A 400 -4.00 -4.31 -16.14
C GLU A 400 -2.74 -3.65 -15.55
N GLU A 401 -2.79 -2.35 -15.26
CA GLU A 401 -1.66 -1.61 -14.68
C GLU A 401 -1.47 -1.92 -13.18
N ASN A 402 -2.55 -2.17 -12.45
CA ASN A 402 -2.52 -2.35 -11.01
C ASN A 402 -2.30 -3.80 -10.60
N THR A 403 -1.09 -4.11 -10.13
CA THR A 403 -0.71 -5.46 -9.64
C THR A 403 -1.08 -5.72 -8.18
N TYR A 404 -1.63 -4.72 -7.47
CA TYR A 404 -1.97 -4.86 -6.06
C TYR A 404 -3.19 -5.77 -5.88
N LYS A 405 -3.03 -6.83 -5.07
CA LYS A 405 -4.11 -7.80 -4.74
C LYS A 405 -4.75 -8.47 -5.96
N LYS A 406 -3.97 -8.62 -7.04
CA LYS A 406 -4.43 -9.14 -8.34
C LYS A 406 -5.03 -10.55 -8.22
N ASP A 407 -4.35 -11.43 -7.49
CA ASP A 407 -4.76 -12.82 -7.34
C ASP A 407 -6.00 -12.92 -6.44
N GLU A 408 -6.01 -12.19 -5.32
CA GLU A 408 -7.13 -12.23 -4.37
C GLU A 408 -8.43 -11.63 -4.92
N LEU A 409 -8.34 -10.76 -5.94
CA LEU A 409 -9.48 -10.18 -6.63
C LEU A 409 -9.91 -10.96 -7.89
N ASN A 410 -9.21 -12.05 -8.23
CA ASN A 410 -9.36 -12.79 -9.48
C ASN A 410 -9.34 -11.84 -10.70
N THR A 411 -8.40 -10.89 -10.73
CA THR A 411 -8.41 -9.84 -11.75
C THR A 411 -8.34 -10.40 -13.17
N ASP A 412 -7.67 -11.53 -13.40
CA ASP A 412 -7.62 -12.15 -14.74
C ASP A 412 -8.99 -12.67 -15.21
N GLU A 413 -9.83 -13.16 -14.31
CA GLU A 413 -11.21 -13.57 -14.62
C GLU A 413 -12.09 -12.34 -14.90
N VAL A 414 -11.91 -11.28 -14.12
CA VAL A 414 -12.59 -9.99 -14.34
C VAL A 414 -12.19 -9.39 -15.70
N LEU A 415 -10.89 -9.39 -16.05
CA LEU A 415 -10.39 -8.93 -17.34
C LEU A 415 -10.94 -9.76 -18.50
N THR A 416 -11.04 -11.08 -18.34
CA THR A 416 -11.69 -11.95 -19.34
C THR A 416 -13.14 -11.55 -19.56
N THR A 417 -13.87 -11.32 -18.47
CA THR A 417 -15.27 -10.85 -18.52
C THR A 417 -15.39 -9.48 -19.17
N LEU A 418 -14.47 -8.56 -18.87
CA LEU A 418 -14.44 -7.22 -19.47
C LEU A 418 -14.20 -7.27 -20.97
N ASN A 419 -13.25 -8.09 -21.43
CA ASN A 419 -13.00 -8.27 -22.87
C ASN A 419 -14.27 -8.78 -23.58
N ALA A 420 -14.93 -9.80 -23.03
CA ALA A 420 -16.18 -10.31 -23.59
C ALA A 420 -17.29 -9.22 -23.61
N ARG A 421 -17.37 -8.38 -22.58
CA ARG A 421 -18.34 -7.26 -22.52
C ARG A 421 -18.01 -6.14 -23.49
N ILE A 422 -16.73 -5.81 -23.71
CA ILE A 422 -16.28 -4.84 -24.71
C ILE A 422 -16.64 -5.33 -26.12
N ASP A 423 -16.31 -6.59 -26.43
CA ASP A 423 -16.64 -7.20 -27.71
C ASP A 423 -18.16 -7.24 -27.95
N SER A 424 -18.91 -7.62 -26.91
CA SER A 424 -20.37 -7.64 -26.96
C SER A 424 -20.96 -6.23 -27.15
N SER A 425 -20.40 -5.21 -26.49
CA SER A 425 -20.83 -3.81 -26.65
C SER A 425 -20.63 -3.34 -28.09
N SER A 426 -19.52 -3.70 -28.72
CA SER A 426 -19.26 -3.39 -30.14
C SER A 426 -20.30 -4.03 -31.06
N LYS A 427 -20.57 -5.34 -30.88
CA LYS A 427 -21.57 -6.06 -31.68
C LYS A 427 -23.00 -5.55 -31.46
N LEU A 428 -23.33 -5.15 -30.23
CA LEU A 428 -24.65 -4.61 -29.90
C LEU A 428 -24.84 -3.17 -30.42
N LYS A 429 -23.76 -2.38 -30.49
CA LYS A 429 -23.77 -1.10 -31.21
C LYS A 429 -24.03 -1.31 -32.69
N GLU A 430 -23.37 -2.28 -33.32
CA GLU A 430 -23.61 -2.66 -34.71
C GLU A 430 -25.08 -3.09 -34.91
N ALA A 431 -25.62 -3.94 -34.02
CA ALA A 431 -27.02 -4.35 -34.05
C ALA A 431 -27.97 -3.15 -34.01
N LEU A 432 -27.68 -2.14 -33.17
CA LEU A 432 -28.50 -0.92 -33.07
C LEU A 432 -28.43 -0.05 -34.33
N ALA A 433 -27.27 0.04 -34.97
CA ALA A 433 -27.11 0.73 -36.24
C ALA A 433 -27.91 0.03 -37.36
N ILE A 434 -27.88 -1.30 -37.41
CA ILE A 434 -28.64 -2.11 -38.36
C ILE A 434 -30.14 -2.00 -38.09
N GLU A 435 -30.58 -2.04 -36.83
CA GLU A 435 -31.97 -1.80 -36.45
C GLU A 435 -32.43 -0.41 -36.92
N THR A 436 -31.58 0.61 -36.75
CA THR A 436 -31.87 1.98 -37.21
C THR A 436 -32.01 2.04 -38.73
N ALA A 437 -31.14 1.36 -39.48
CA ALA A 437 -31.27 1.23 -40.92
C ALA A 437 -32.55 0.48 -41.32
N GLY A 438 -32.96 -0.53 -40.55
CA GLY A 438 -34.25 -1.22 -40.70
C GLY A 438 -35.45 -0.27 -40.50
N ASN A 439 -35.42 0.55 -39.45
CA ASN A 439 -36.45 1.56 -39.19
C ASN A 439 -36.55 2.59 -40.32
N GLN A 440 -35.40 3.02 -40.87
CA GLN A 440 -35.35 3.93 -42.02
C GLN A 440 -35.91 3.29 -43.29
N ALA A 441 -35.53 2.05 -43.59
CA ALA A 441 -36.06 1.30 -44.73
C ALA A 441 -37.58 1.09 -44.62
N PHE A 442 -38.08 0.77 -43.42
CA PHE A 442 -39.52 0.65 -43.15
C PHE A 442 -40.27 1.95 -43.40
N SER A 443 -39.71 3.07 -42.93
CA SER A 443 -40.29 4.40 -43.12
C SER A 443 -40.29 4.83 -44.59
N ALA A 444 -39.31 4.37 -45.37
CA ALA A 444 -39.22 4.59 -46.82
C ALA A 444 -40.09 3.63 -47.66
N GLY A 445 -40.84 2.71 -47.04
CA GLY A 445 -41.68 1.72 -47.73
C GLY A 445 -40.91 0.54 -48.33
N ASN A 446 -39.60 0.40 -48.05
CA ASN A 446 -38.80 -0.72 -48.52
C ASN A 446 -38.86 -1.90 -47.53
N TYR A 447 -39.98 -2.62 -47.56
CA TYR A 447 -40.30 -3.68 -46.58
C TYR A 447 -39.34 -4.87 -46.59
N ASN A 448 -38.82 -5.25 -47.76
CA ASN A 448 -37.86 -6.37 -47.86
C ASN A 448 -36.54 -6.02 -47.19
N LEU A 449 -35.99 -4.83 -47.49
CA LEU A 449 -34.75 -4.35 -46.85
C LEU A 449 -34.93 -4.15 -45.34
N ALA A 450 -36.09 -3.66 -44.90
CA ALA A 450 -36.39 -3.51 -43.49
C ALA A 450 -36.39 -4.85 -42.75
N LYS A 451 -37.04 -5.89 -43.32
CA LYS A 451 -37.05 -7.24 -42.74
C LYS A 451 -35.66 -7.87 -42.69
N GLU A 452 -34.86 -7.70 -43.75
CA GLU A 452 -33.48 -8.22 -43.78
C GLU A 452 -32.64 -7.57 -42.67
N ASN A 453 -32.64 -6.24 -42.59
CA ASN A 453 -31.95 -5.50 -41.52
C ASN A 453 -32.42 -5.94 -40.13
N TYR A 454 -33.74 -6.05 -39.91
CA TYR A 454 -34.28 -6.51 -38.63
C TYR A 454 -33.84 -7.93 -38.28
N LYS A 455 -33.85 -8.89 -39.22
CA LYS A 455 -33.34 -10.24 -38.96
C LYS A 455 -31.86 -10.23 -38.57
N THR A 456 -31.03 -9.50 -39.29
CA THR A 456 -29.61 -9.36 -38.98
C THR A 456 -29.38 -8.74 -37.60
N ALA A 457 -30.11 -7.67 -37.26
CA ALA A 457 -30.06 -7.07 -35.94
C ALA A 457 -30.52 -8.05 -34.84
N SER A 458 -31.60 -8.81 -35.10
CA SER A 458 -32.13 -9.82 -34.18
C SER A 458 -31.12 -10.92 -33.87
N GLU A 459 -30.41 -11.43 -34.88
CA GLU A 459 -29.37 -12.45 -34.68
C GLU A 459 -28.22 -11.92 -33.82
N LEU A 460 -27.77 -10.69 -34.08
CA LEU A 460 -26.73 -10.04 -33.28
C LEU A 460 -27.18 -9.81 -31.82
N TYR A 461 -28.43 -9.38 -31.61
CA TYR A 461 -29.00 -9.25 -30.27
C TYR A 461 -29.05 -10.60 -29.54
N LEU A 462 -29.50 -11.66 -30.21
CA LEU A 462 -29.63 -12.99 -29.62
C LEU A 462 -28.28 -13.56 -29.17
N VAL A 463 -27.27 -13.54 -30.05
CA VAL A 463 -25.93 -14.08 -29.76
C VAL A 463 -25.23 -13.29 -28.64
N ASN A 464 -25.63 -12.04 -28.42
CA ASN A 464 -25.13 -11.19 -27.35
C ASN A 464 -26.08 -11.10 -26.13
N GLY A 465 -27.03 -12.02 -26.02
CA GLY A 465 -27.86 -12.20 -24.82
C GLY A 465 -28.96 -11.15 -24.61
N ARG A 466 -29.38 -10.45 -25.66
CA ARG A 466 -30.45 -9.43 -25.62
C ARG A 466 -31.78 -9.95 -26.17
N ALA A 467 -32.32 -10.98 -25.52
CA ALA A 467 -33.61 -11.57 -25.89
C ALA A 467 -34.79 -10.59 -25.79
N ASP A 468 -34.68 -9.60 -24.90
CA ASP A 468 -35.61 -8.48 -24.77
C ASP A 468 -35.72 -7.66 -26.07
N TYR A 469 -34.59 -7.45 -26.76
CA TYR A 469 -34.54 -6.70 -28.01
C TYR A 469 -35.02 -7.56 -29.18
N VAL A 470 -34.69 -8.86 -29.19
CA VAL A 470 -35.20 -9.82 -30.19
C VAL A 470 -36.73 -9.80 -30.23
N ALA A 471 -37.40 -9.89 -29.08
CA ALA A 471 -38.86 -9.82 -29.02
C ALA A 471 -39.43 -8.49 -29.54
N ASN A 472 -38.69 -7.39 -29.40
CA ASN A 472 -39.09 -6.10 -29.97
C ASN A 472 -38.95 -6.08 -31.49
N ILE A 473 -37.86 -6.63 -32.01
CA ILE A 473 -37.61 -6.76 -33.44
C ILE A 473 -38.64 -7.67 -34.11
N GLU A 474 -38.99 -8.81 -33.50
CA GLU A 474 -40.04 -9.69 -34.00
C GLU A 474 -41.38 -8.97 -34.14
N ARG A 475 -41.72 -8.10 -33.18
CA ARG A 475 -42.92 -7.26 -33.25
C ARG A 475 -42.88 -6.28 -34.43
N LYS A 476 -41.72 -5.67 -34.69
CA LYS A 476 -41.52 -4.79 -35.86
C LYS A 476 -41.65 -5.55 -37.18
N ILE A 477 -41.15 -6.80 -37.25
CA ILE A 477 -41.31 -7.65 -38.43
C ILE A 477 -42.79 -7.97 -38.67
N ALA A 478 -43.55 -8.30 -37.62
CA ALA A 478 -44.99 -8.54 -37.73
C ALA A 478 -45.75 -7.28 -38.20
N GLU A 479 -45.36 -6.08 -37.72
CA GLU A 479 -45.93 -4.82 -38.19
C GLU A 479 -45.68 -4.59 -39.69
N ILE A 480 -44.50 -4.97 -40.21
CA ILE A 480 -44.23 -4.94 -41.65
C ILE A 480 -45.18 -5.86 -42.40
N ASP A 481 -45.41 -7.08 -41.91
CA ASP A 481 -46.32 -8.04 -42.55
C ASP A 481 -47.74 -7.50 -42.65
N ASP A 482 -48.26 -6.91 -41.58
CA ASP A 482 -49.60 -6.30 -41.56
C ASP A 482 -49.71 -5.10 -42.51
N LYS A 483 -48.68 -4.25 -42.57
CA LYS A 483 -48.66 -3.08 -43.44
C LYS A 483 -48.52 -3.46 -44.91
N ALA A 484 -47.65 -4.41 -45.23
CA ALA A 484 -47.49 -4.96 -46.58
C ALA A 484 -48.79 -5.61 -47.06
N LYS A 485 -49.51 -6.34 -46.20
CA LYS A 485 -50.83 -6.91 -46.50
C LYS A 485 -51.87 -5.82 -46.80
N THR A 486 -51.87 -4.74 -46.03
CA THR A 486 -52.78 -3.61 -46.23
C THR A 486 -52.52 -2.92 -47.57
N GLU A 487 -51.27 -2.66 -47.91
CA GLU A 487 -50.88 -2.08 -49.20
C GLU A 487 -51.16 -3.02 -50.38
N TYR A 488 -50.94 -4.33 -50.20
CA TYR A 488 -51.30 -5.33 -51.20
C TYR A 488 -52.80 -5.32 -51.50
N ASN A 489 -53.65 -5.24 -50.47
CA ASN A 489 -55.09 -5.10 -50.66
C ASN A 489 -55.44 -3.81 -51.43
N GLY A 490 -54.73 -2.71 -51.18
CA GLY A 490 -54.86 -1.47 -51.95
C GLY A 490 -54.49 -1.62 -53.43
N ALA A 491 -53.39 -2.34 -53.71
CA ALA A 491 -52.97 -2.66 -55.08
C ALA A 491 -54.02 -3.51 -55.80
N MET A 492 -54.54 -4.54 -55.12
CA MET A 492 -55.59 -5.41 -55.63
C MET A 492 -56.91 -4.68 -55.90
N LEU A 493 -57.30 -3.74 -55.03
CA LEU A 493 -58.47 -2.89 -55.28
C LEU A 493 -58.28 -2.03 -56.54
N THR A 494 -57.08 -1.47 -56.74
CA THR A 494 -56.73 -0.67 -57.92
C THR A 494 -56.74 -1.52 -59.20
N GLU A 495 -56.24 -2.76 -59.12
CA GLU A 495 -56.31 -3.75 -60.20
C GLU A 495 -57.77 -4.09 -60.54
N ASN A 496 -58.60 -4.43 -59.54
CA ASN A 496 -60.02 -4.74 -59.76
C ASN A 496 -60.77 -3.56 -60.39
N GLN A 497 -60.44 -2.33 -60.02
CA GLN A 497 -60.98 -1.13 -60.66
C GLN A 497 -60.56 -1.03 -62.13
N ALA A 498 -59.32 -1.37 -62.46
CA ALA A 498 -58.83 -1.42 -63.83
C ALA A 498 -59.55 -2.51 -64.65
N ASP A 499 -59.75 -3.70 -64.08
CA ASP A 499 -60.50 -4.81 -64.68
C ASP A 499 -61.95 -4.38 -64.99
N LEU A 500 -62.62 -3.68 -64.05
CA LEU A 500 -63.98 -3.16 -64.22
C LEU A 500 -64.09 -2.11 -65.34
N LEU A 501 -63.09 -1.25 -65.48
CA LEU A 501 -63.06 -0.19 -66.50
C LEU A 501 -62.66 -0.70 -67.89
N SER A 502 -61.98 -1.85 -67.96
CA SER A 502 -61.43 -2.43 -69.20
C SER A 502 -62.41 -2.50 -70.37
N PRO A 503 -63.70 -2.88 -70.19
CA PRO A 503 -64.65 -2.95 -71.31
C PRO A 503 -65.22 -1.60 -71.76
N THR A 504 -65.16 -0.57 -70.91
CA THR A 504 -65.92 0.67 -71.10
C THR A 504 -65.06 1.92 -71.29
N ASP A 505 -63.86 1.96 -70.70
CA ASP A 505 -62.93 3.11 -70.75
C ASP A 505 -61.48 2.60 -70.71
N THR A 506 -60.98 2.23 -71.88
CA THR A 506 -59.65 1.63 -72.07
C THR A 506 -58.51 2.51 -71.55
N ASN A 507 -58.62 3.84 -71.67
CA ASN A 507 -57.56 4.74 -71.24
C ASN A 507 -57.49 4.83 -69.72
N LYS A 508 -58.64 4.94 -69.02
CA LYS A 508 -58.64 4.92 -67.55
C LYS A 508 -58.25 3.56 -66.98
N SER A 509 -58.69 2.46 -67.60
CA SER A 509 -58.27 1.10 -67.23
C SER A 509 -56.74 0.97 -67.30
N ARG A 510 -56.11 1.43 -68.39
CA ARG A 510 -54.65 1.42 -68.53
C ARG A 510 -53.94 2.23 -67.45
N GLN A 511 -54.46 3.41 -67.11
CA GLN A 511 -53.90 4.25 -66.04
C GLN A 511 -53.97 3.54 -64.68
N SER A 512 -55.11 2.93 -64.34
CA SER A 512 -55.26 2.16 -63.10
C SER A 512 -54.37 0.91 -63.07
N TYR A 513 -54.18 0.21 -64.19
CA TYR A 513 -53.19 -0.88 -64.26
C TYR A 513 -51.77 -0.40 -64.02
N TYR A 514 -51.35 0.74 -64.59
CA TYR A 514 -50.02 1.29 -64.30
C TYR A 514 -49.83 1.64 -62.82
N GLN A 515 -50.89 2.15 -62.17
CA GLN A 515 -50.88 2.41 -60.73
C GLN A 515 -50.78 1.11 -59.92
N ALA A 516 -51.62 0.12 -60.19
CA ALA A 516 -51.58 -1.19 -59.54
C ALA A 516 -50.22 -1.89 -59.72
N ARG A 517 -49.66 -1.83 -60.93
CA ARG A 517 -48.30 -2.33 -61.24
C ARG A 517 -47.24 -1.66 -60.38
N GLN A 518 -47.25 -0.33 -60.28
CA GLN A 518 -46.30 0.39 -59.43
C GLN A 518 -46.43 -0.03 -57.96
N MET A 519 -47.66 -0.21 -57.46
CA MET A 519 -47.89 -0.64 -56.08
C MET A 519 -47.41 -2.07 -55.82
N TYR A 520 -47.67 -3.03 -56.72
CA TYR A 520 -47.12 -4.39 -56.59
C TYR A 520 -45.59 -4.41 -56.70
N GLN A 521 -45.02 -3.55 -57.56
CA GLN A 521 -43.58 -3.43 -57.72
C GLN A 521 -42.90 -2.82 -56.48
N SER A 522 -43.52 -1.84 -55.81
CA SER A 522 -43.01 -1.31 -54.53
C SER A 522 -43.10 -2.33 -53.40
N LEU A 523 -44.05 -3.26 -53.46
CA LEU A 523 -44.16 -4.40 -52.54
C LEU A 523 -43.18 -5.53 -52.86
N GLY A 524 -42.45 -5.44 -53.99
CA GLY A 524 -41.52 -6.47 -54.44
C GLY A 524 -42.16 -7.70 -55.08
N ASP A 525 -43.47 -7.67 -55.38
CA ASP A 525 -44.18 -8.75 -56.08
C ASP A 525 -44.00 -8.61 -57.60
N THR A 526 -42.85 -9.05 -58.08
CA THR A 526 -42.48 -8.97 -59.51
C THR A 526 -43.33 -9.87 -60.39
N ALA A 527 -43.80 -11.00 -59.86
CA ALA A 527 -44.69 -11.90 -60.57
C ALA A 527 -46.02 -11.21 -60.86
N LYS A 528 -46.60 -10.53 -59.86
CA LYS A 528 -47.85 -9.82 -60.04
C LYS A 528 -47.71 -8.56 -60.88
N ALA A 529 -46.61 -7.82 -60.74
CA ALA A 529 -46.29 -6.72 -61.65
C ALA A 529 -46.21 -7.18 -63.12
N GLN A 530 -45.59 -8.33 -63.38
CA GLN A 530 -45.53 -8.93 -64.73
C GLN A 530 -46.90 -9.37 -65.24
N GLU A 531 -47.77 -9.88 -64.37
CA GLU A 531 -49.16 -10.20 -64.73
C GLU A 531 -49.93 -8.94 -65.14
N ILE A 532 -49.75 -7.82 -64.43
CA ILE A 532 -50.35 -6.54 -64.83
C ILE A 532 -49.78 -6.05 -66.17
N ASP A 533 -48.48 -6.21 -66.42
CA ASP A 533 -47.89 -5.90 -67.73
C ASP A 533 -48.53 -6.74 -68.86
N ASN A 534 -48.83 -8.01 -68.60
CA ASN A 534 -49.56 -8.85 -69.55
C ASN A 534 -50.99 -8.33 -69.79
N LYS A 535 -51.73 -7.95 -68.73
CA LYS A 535 -53.06 -7.33 -68.85
C LYS A 535 -53.02 -6.02 -69.65
N ILE A 536 -52.01 -5.17 -69.44
CA ILE A 536 -51.81 -3.93 -70.22
C ILE A 536 -51.54 -4.25 -71.70
N ASN A 537 -50.71 -5.25 -71.99
CA ASN A 537 -50.40 -5.67 -73.35
C ASN A 537 -51.63 -6.24 -74.06
N GLU A 538 -52.44 -7.06 -73.39
CA GLU A 538 -53.72 -7.53 -73.92
C GLU A 538 -54.69 -6.38 -74.22
N LEU A 539 -54.79 -5.41 -73.30
CA LEU A 539 -55.63 -4.23 -73.48
C LEU A 539 -55.20 -3.43 -74.72
N ASN A 540 -53.90 -3.24 -74.91
CA ASN A 540 -53.34 -2.57 -76.08
C ASN A 540 -53.58 -3.38 -77.38
N ALA A 541 -53.45 -4.70 -77.33
CA ALA A 541 -53.74 -5.57 -78.47
C ALA A 541 -55.22 -5.53 -78.89
N ARG A 542 -56.16 -5.53 -77.92
CA ARG A 542 -57.60 -5.37 -78.17
C ARG A 542 -57.92 -4.02 -78.82
N GLN A 543 -57.28 -2.95 -78.35
CA GLN A 543 -57.43 -1.62 -78.95
C GLN A 543 -56.90 -1.60 -80.39
N MET A 544 -55.71 -2.16 -80.65
CA MET A 544 -55.14 -2.22 -82.00
C MET A 544 -56.00 -3.05 -82.96
N SER A 545 -56.55 -4.19 -82.49
CA SER A 545 -57.48 -5.02 -83.27
C SER A 545 -58.78 -4.29 -83.60
N SER A 546 -59.34 -3.54 -82.64
CA SER A 546 -60.53 -2.72 -82.86
C SER A 546 -60.25 -1.58 -83.84
N LEU A 547 -59.08 -0.95 -83.75
CA LEU A 547 -58.62 0.08 -84.68
C LEU A 547 -58.43 -0.48 -86.10
N GLN A 548 -57.83 -1.67 -86.23
CA GLN A 548 -57.66 -2.35 -87.52
C GLN A 548 -59.02 -2.72 -88.12
N THR A 549 -59.96 -3.22 -87.31
CA THR A 549 -61.33 -3.53 -87.74
C THR A 549 -62.04 -2.29 -88.26
N ALA A 550 -61.96 -1.18 -87.51
CA ALA A 550 -62.52 0.10 -87.93
C ALA A 550 -61.88 0.61 -89.23
N ASN A 551 -60.54 0.54 -89.37
CA ASN A 551 -59.83 0.92 -90.58
C ASN A 551 -60.25 0.06 -91.79
N ASN A 552 -60.34 -1.25 -91.63
CA ASN A 552 -60.80 -2.16 -92.68
C ASN A 552 -62.25 -1.84 -93.10
N MET A 553 -63.13 -1.54 -92.14
CA MET A 553 -64.51 -1.12 -92.42
C MET A 553 -64.59 0.24 -93.12
N VAL A 554 -63.69 1.18 -92.82
CA VAL A 554 -63.59 2.44 -93.58
C VAL A 554 -63.15 2.16 -95.01
N GLN A 555 -62.09 1.37 -95.20
CA GLN A 555 -61.61 1.01 -96.54
C GLN A 555 -62.69 0.30 -97.36
N GLU A 556 -63.36 -0.68 -96.78
CA GLU A 556 -64.47 -1.38 -97.45
C GLU A 556 -65.64 -0.42 -97.72
N GLY A 557 -65.98 0.45 -96.78
CA GLY A 557 -66.99 1.49 -96.98
C GLY A 557 -66.65 2.45 -98.13
N LEU A 558 -65.39 2.87 -98.25
CA LEU A 558 -64.89 3.70 -99.36
C LEU A 558 -64.91 2.93 -100.69
N ASN A 559 -64.57 1.64 -100.69
CA ASN A 559 -64.68 0.78 -101.88
C ASN A 559 -66.13 0.68 -102.37
N GLN A 560 -67.11 0.57 -101.47
CA GLN A 560 -68.54 0.54 -101.82
C GLN A 560 -69.03 1.87 -102.42
N ILE A 561 -68.42 3.02 -102.02
CA ILE A 561 -68.67 4.31 -102.70
C ILE A 561 -68.18 4.25 -104.14
N THR A 562 -66.99 3.71 -104.39
CA THR A 562 -66.45 3.57 -105.76
C THR A 562 -67.19 2.52 -106.60
N ALA A 563 -67.85 1.55 -105.97
CA ALA A 563 -68.67 0.53 -106.61
C ALA A 563 -70.13 0.96 -106.86
N ASN A 564 -70.47 2.23 -106.59
CA ASN A 564 -71.79 2.83 -106.80
C ASN A 564 -72.93 2.25 -105.91
N ASN A 565 -72.59 1.79 -104.70
CA ASN A 565 -73.53 1.26 -103.70
C ASN A 565 -73.55 2.14 -102.41
N PRO A 566 -74.09 3.37 -102.47
CA PRO A 566 -73.93 4.35 -101.40
C PRO A 566 -74.65 3.99 -100.08
N SER A 567 -75.73 3.20 -100.12
CA SER A 567 -76.44 2.75 -98.91
C SER A 567 -75.60 1.77 -98.08
N GLU A 568 -74.82 0.92 -98.75
CA GLU A 568 -73.97 -0.09 -98.10
C GLU A 568 -72.68 0.55 -97.55
N ALA A 569 -72.12 1.51 -98.29
CA ALA A 569 -71.01 2.36 -97.83
C ALA A 569 -71.33 3.11 -96.52
N ILE A 570 -72.50 3.76 -96.42
CA ILE A 570 -72.92 4.48 -95.22
C ILE A 570 -73.03 3.53 -94.02
N THR A 571 -73.53 2.32 -94.21
CA THR A 571 -73.68 1.33 -93.15
C THR A 571 -72.32 0.90 -92.59
N LEU A 572 -71.36 0.59 -93.46
CA LEU A 572 -70.01 0.19 -93.07
C LEU A 572 -69.23 1.33 -92.41
N LEU A 573 -69.31 2.54 -92.96
CA LEU A 573 -68.69 3.73 -92.38
C LEU A 573 -69.32 4.10 -91.02
N THR A 574 -70.63 3.94 -90.85
CA THR A 574 -71.29 4.17 -89.55
C THR A 574 -70.84 3.15 -88.50
N LYS A 575 -70.67 1.87 -88.88
CA LYS A 575 -70.10 0.86 -87.98
C LYS A 575 -68.66 1.21 -87.60
N ALA A 576 -67.82 1.61 -88.56
CA ALA A 576 -66.44 2.03 -88.30
C ALA A 576 -66.37 3.27 -87.38
N LYS A 577 -67.24 4.26 -87.60
CA LYS A 577 -67.37 5.46 -86.76
C LYS A 577 -67.69 5.09 -85.31
N ASN A 578 -68.67 4.20 -85.10
CA ASN A 578 -69.05 3.77 -83.76
C ASN A 578 -67.90 3.08 -83.03
N ILE A 579 -67.07 2.30 -83.75
CA ILE A 579 -65.86 1.71 -83.19
C ILE A 579 -64.83 2.79 -82.83
N TYR A 580 -64.53 3.76 -83.72
CA TYR A 580 -63.63 4.87 -83.38
C TYR A 580 -64.12 5.72 -82.22
N GLN A 581 -65.43 5.92 -82.11
CA GLN A 581 -66.05 6.65 -81.01
C GLN A 581 -65.94 5.88 -79.69
N GLY A 582 -66.10 4.56 -79.71
CA GLY A 582 -65.82 3.69 -78.55
C GLY A 582 -64.33 3.67 -78.15
N LEU A 583 -63.42 3.92 -79.10
CA LEU A 583 -61.98 4.02 -78.83
C LEU A 583 -61.53 5.43 -78.40
N GLY A 584 -62.43 6.43 -78.37
CA GLY A 584 -62.09 7.82 -78.05
C GLY A 584 -61.29 8.56 -79.14
N ASP A 585 -61.16 8.00 -80.34
CA ASP A 585 -60.39 8.56 -81.45
C ASP A 585 -61.20 9.63 -82.21
N SER A 586 -61.24 10.82 -81.64
CA SER A 586 -62.04 11.95 -82.14
C SER A 586 -61.64 12.38 -83.55
N ASN A 587 -60.36 12.19 -83.92
CA ASN A 587 -59.87 12.53 -85.26
C ASN A 587 -60.45 11.59 -86.31
N ASN A 588 -60.40 10.28 -86.07
CA ASN A 588 -60.95 9.31 -87.00
C ASN A 588 -62.48 9.30 -87.02
N VAL A 589 -63.15 9.57 -85.89
CA VAL A 589 -64.60 9.84 -85.89
C VAL A 589 -64.96 11.01 -86.81
N ASN A 590 -64.21 12.12 -86.74
CA ASN A 590 -64.43 13.29 -87.59
C ASN A 590 -64.13 12.99 -89.07
N ASN A 591 -63.09 12.20 -89.36
CA ASN A 591 -62.77 11.78 -90.72
C ASN A 591 -63.84 10.86 -91.32
N VAL A 592 -64.31 9.87 -90.57
CA VAL A 592 -65.38 8.96 -91.04
C VAL A 592 -66.71 9.70 -91.20
N ASN A 593 -67.00 10.69 -90.36
CA ASN A 593 -68.15 11.59 -90.54
C ASN A 593 -68.10 12.34 -91.88
N LYS A 594 -66.92 12.79 -92.33
CA LYS A 594 -66.77 13.40 -93.66
C LYS A 594 -67.12 12.41 -94.77
N PHE A 595 -66.68 11.15 -94.68
CA PHE A 595 -67.00 10.11 -95.67
C PHE A 595 -68.49 9.74 -95.69
N ILE A 596 -69.14 9.61 -94.54
CA ILE A 596 -70.60 9.38 -94.45
C ILE A 596 -71.36 10.56 -95.08
N SER A 597 -70.92 11.79 -94.80
CA SER A 597 -71.54 13.00 -95.36
C SER A 597 -71.39 13.05 -96.89
N GLN A 598 -70.23 12.67 -97.42
CA GLN A 598 -69.99 12.57 -98.87
C GLN A 598 -70.84 11.49 -99.56
N ALA A 599 -71.02 10.31 -98.94
CA ALA A 599 -71.88 9.26 -99.48
C ALA A 599 -73.38 9.62 -99.45
N GLN A 600 -73.82 10.35 -98.40
CA GLN A 600 -75.17 10.92 -98.32
C GLN A 600 -75.38 12.07 -99.32
N GLU A 601 -74.34 12.86 -99.57
CA GLU A 601 -74.34 13.88 -100.63
C GLU A 601 -74.39 13.24 -102.02
N PHE A 602 -73.75 12.11 -102.30
CA PHE A 602 -73.84 11.41 -103.60
C PHE A 602 -75.29 11.01 -103.97
N ILE A 603 -76.08 10.55 -102.99
CA ILE A 603 -77.53 10.31 -103.13
C ILE A 603 -78.29 11.61 -103.41
N LYS A 604 -77.80 12.74 -102.90
CA LYS A 604 -78.38 14.08 -103.09
C LYS A 604 -77.86 14.78 -104.36
N PHE A 605 -76.73 14.36 -104.91
CA PHE A 605 -75.96 15.02 -105.97
C PHE A 605 -76.38 14.63 -107.39
N GLU A 606 -77.12 13.52 -107.61
CA GLU A 606 -77.87 13.35 -108.86
C GLU A 606 -78.98 14.40 -109.05
N SER A 607 -79.42 15.08 -107.98
CA SER A 607 -80.46 16.12 -108.05
C SER A 607 -79.94 17.57 -108.01
N LYS A 608 -78.63 17.79 -107.86
CA LYS A 608 -78.09 19.15 -107.62
C LYS A 608 -76.65 19.35 -108.13
N LYS A 609 -76.36 18.81 -109.31
CA LYS A 609 -75.25 19.23 -110.16
C LYS A 609 -75.59 20.62 -110.73
N ASP A 610 -75.00 21.72 -110.20
CA ASP A 610 -74.58 22.89 -111.01
C ASP A 610 -74.17 24.17 -110.24
N ALA A 611 -74.38 24.34 -108.94
CA ALA A 611 -74.41 25.72 -108.43
C ALA A 611 -73.17 26.33 -107.72
N GLU A 612 -72.34 25.61 -106.95
CA GLU A 612 -71.52 26.32 -105.91
C GLU A 612 -70.05 25.89 -105.78
N LEU A 613 -69.38 25.52 -106.88
CA LEU A 613 -67.96 25.10 -106.87
C LEU A 613 -66.93 26.22 -107.15
N LYS A 614 -67.23 27.51 -106.97
CA LYS A 614 -66.26 28.57 -107.34
C LYS A 614 -65.99 29.69 -106.33
N GLN A 615 -66.51 29.64 -105.11
CA GLN A 615 -66.39 30.79 -104.19
C GLN A 615 -65.62 30.53 -102.88
N LYS A 616 -64.98 29.37 -102.68
CA LYS A 616 -64.32 29.04 -101.40
C LYS A 616 -62.85 28.61 -101.47
N GLU A 617 -62.19 28.77 -102.62
CA GLU A 617 -60.76 28.46 -102.73
C GLU A 617 -59.83 29.60 -102.30
N THR A 618 -60.34 30.83 -102.12
CA THR A 618 -59.47 32.00 -101.86
C THR A 618 -59.29 32.31 -100.37
N GLU A 619 -60.18 31.87 -99.48
CA GLU A 619 -60.13 32.24 -98.04
C GLU A 619 -59.23 31.33 -97.19
N MET A 620 -58.92 30.11 -97.66
CA MET A 620 -58.11 29.14 -96.90
C MET A 620 -56.60 29.45 -96.88
N LYS A 621 -56.10 30.27 -97.81
CA LYS A 621 -54.66 30.54 -97.95
C LYS A 621 -54.13 31.64 -97.02
N GLU A 622 -55.00 32.46 -96.42
CA GLU A 622 -54.59 33.54 -95.51
C GLU A 622 -54.59 33.15 -94.02
N LEU A 623 -55.13 31.97 -93.67
CA LEU A 623 -55.15 31.45 -92.30
C LEU A 623 -53.93 30.55 -92.00
N GLU A 624 -53.37 29.89 -93.01
CA GLU A 624 -52.18 29.02 -92.87
C GLU A 624 -50.90 29.81 -92.55
N THR A 625 -50.77 31.05 -93.04
CA THR A 625 -49.63 31.94 -92.76
C THR A 625 -49.70 32.58 -91.37
N ARG A 626 -50.90 32.74 -90.79
CA ARG A 626 -51.07 33.32 -89.44
C ARG A 626 -50.77 32.32 -88.32
N ASN A 627 -51.14 31.05 -88.51
CA ASN A 627 -50.93 30.00 -87.51
C ASN A 627 -49.50 29.44 -87.51
N ALA A 628 -48.76 29.53 -88.62
CA ALA A 628 -47.37 29.12 -88.70
C ALA A 628 -46.40 30.07 -87.96
N GLU A 629 -46.74 31.37 -87.85
CA GLU A 629 -45.93 32.39 -87.16
C GLU A 629 -46.12 32.33 -85.63
N GLU A 630 -47.34 32.02 -85.15
CA GLU A 630 -47.64 31.87 -83.72
C GLU A 630 -47.02 30.61 -83.11
N LEU A 631 -47.01 29.48 -83.85
CA LEU A 631 -46.39 28.23 -83.39
C LEU A 631 -44.84 28.37 -83.32
N LYS A 632 -44.24 29.17 -84.21
CA LYS A 632 -42.81 29.49 -84.19
C LYS A 632 -42.45 30.41 -83.01
N GLN A 633 -43.30 31.39 -82.69
CA GLN A 633 -43.15 32.24 -81.50
C GLN A 633 -43.34 31.47 -80.19
N GLN A 634 -44.20 30.45 -80.17
CA GLN A 634 -44.45 29.61 -79.01
C GLN A 634 -43.33 28.57 -78.79
N GLN A 635 -42.80 27.97 -79.87
CA GLN A 635 -41.62 27.11 -79.81
C GLN A 635 -40.34 27.87 -79.46
N ILE A 636 -40.18 29.13 -79.92
CA ILE A 636 -39.07 30.00 -79.51
C ILE A 636 -39.20 30.41 -78.03
N LYS A 637 -40.42 30.67 -77.52
CA LYS A 637 -40.64 30.92 -76.09
C LYS A 637 -40.40 29.68 -75.21
N GLU A 638 -40.79 28.49 -75.66
CA GLU A 638 -40.51 27.24 -74.94
C GLU A 638 -39.02 26.85 -75.01
N GLN A 639 -38.33 27.04 -76.15
CA GLN A 639 -36.88 26.88 -76.23
C GLN A 639 -36.12 27.92 -75.41
N GLN A 640 -36.61 29.17 -75.33
CA GLN A 640 -36.04 30.19 -74.45
C GLN A 640 -36.34 29.92 -72.98
N ALA A 641 -37.48 29.31 -72.63
CA ALA A 641 -37.82 28.91 -71.27
C ALA A 641 -37.04 27.65 -70.83
N ILE A 642 -36.79 26.71 -71.73
CA ILE A 642 -35.92 25.54 -71.51
C ILE A 642 -34.47 25.99 -71.42
N ALA A 643 -33.99 26.85 -72.32
CA ALA A 643 -32.64 27.43 -72.25
C ALA A 643 -32.47 28.34 -71.01
N ALA A 644 -33.50 29.05 -70.57
CA ALA A 644 -33.49 29.83 -69.33
C ALA A 644 -33.47 28.92 -68.10
N LYS A 645 -34.22 27.80 -68.10
CA LYS A 645 -34.16 26.79 -67.03
C LYS A 645 -32.85 26.00 -67.05
N GLU A 646 -32.27 25.70 -68.20
CA GLU A 646 -30.95 25.08 -68.32
C GLU A 646 -29.85 26.05 -67.90
N ALA A 647 -29.98 27.36 -68.21
CA ALA A 647 -29.11 28.40 -67.68
C ALA A 647 -29.30 28.61 -66.17
N GLU A 648 -30.52 28.49 -65.63
CA GLU A 648 -30.82 28.53 -64.20
C GLU A 648 -30.27 27.29 -63.48
N ILE A 649 -30.41 26.10 -64.06
CA ILE A 649 -29.83 24.84 -63.55
C ILE A 649 -28.29 24.90 -63.62
N ALA A 650 -27.71 25.41 -64.70
CA ALA A 650 -26.27 25.60 -64.84
C ALA A 650 -25.72 26.73 -63.96
N ALA A 651 -26.51 27.77 -63.66
CA ALA A 651 -26.18 28.80 -62.68
C ALA A 651 -26.24 28.24 -61.26
N ARG A 652 -27.26 27.42 -60.95
CA ARG A 652 -27.42 26.74 -59.67
C ARG A 652 -26.35 25.67 -59.45
N GLN A 653 -25.92 24.96 -60.49
CA GLN A 653 -24.76 24.05 -60.43
C GLN A 653 -23.43 24.80 -60.29
N ARG A 654 -23.29 25.98 -60.88
CA ARG A 654 -22.14 26.86 -60.62
C ARG A 654 -22.14 27.44 -59.20
N GLU A 655 -23.30 27.79 -58.66
CA GLU A 655 -23.44 28.18 -57.25
C GLU A 655 -23.14 27.01 -56.30
N ILE A 656 -23.61 25.81 -56.61
CA ILE A 656 -23.28 24.60 -55.85
C ILE A 656 -21.78 24.30 -55.91
N GLU A 657 -21.14 24.44 -57.08
CA GLU A 657 -19.69 24.21 -57.21
C GLU A 657 -18.86 25.32 -56.53
N LEU A 658 -19.30 26.58 -56.58
CA LEU A 658 -18.70 27.70 -55.83
C LEU A 658 -18.86 27.51 -54.32
N GLU A 659 -20.03 27.06 -53.86
CA GLU A 659 -20.30 26.76 -52.46
C GLU A 659 -19.50 25.53 -52.00
N LYS A 660 -19.32 24.53 -52.87
CA LYS A 660 -18.41 23.39 -52.62
C LYS A 660 -16.96 23.85 -52.49
N GLN A 661 -16.48 24.70 -53.38
CA GLN A 661 -15.13 25.30 -53.29
C GLN A 661 -14.97 26.17 -52.04
N ARG A 662 -16.02 26.90 -51.64
CA ARG A 662 -16.04 27.68 -50.39
C ARG A 662 -15.93 26.76 -49.17
N ARG A 663 -16.73 25.68 -49.12
CA ARG A 663 -16.67 24.67 -48.04
C ARG A 663 -15.33 23.94 -48.00
N GLU A 664 -14.73 23.65 -49.15
CA GLU A 664 -13.41 23.04 -49.24
C GLU A 664 -12.30 23.97 -48.72
N LYS A 665 -12.38 25.28 -49.02
CA LYS A 665 -11.48 26.29 -48.43
C LYS A 665 -11.65 26.42 -46.92
N ILE A 666 -12.89 26.40 -46.42
CA ILE A 666 -13.17 26.42 -44.98
C ILE A 666 -12.58 25.17 -44.31
N ALA A 667 -12.76 23.99 -44.90
CA ALA A 667 -12.18 22.75 -44.40
C ALA A 667 -10.65 22.80 -44.36
N GLN A 668 -9.99 23.32 -45.41
CA GLN A 668 -8.54 23.53 -45.43
C GLN A 668 -8.07 24.52 -44.35
N SER A 669 -8.80 25.62 -44.13
CA SER A 669 -8.47 26.58 -43.06
C SER A 669 -8.59 25.95 -41.66
N ILE A 670 -9.62 25.12 -41.43
CA ILE A 670 -9.79 24.37 -40.17
C ILE A 670 -8.67 23.35 -40.00
N GLU A 671 -8.31 22.61 -41.05
CA GLU A 671 -7.20 21.65 -41.04
C GLU A 671 -5.87 22.34 -40.72
N ASN A 672 -5.59 23.47 -41.37
CA ASN A 672 -4.40 24.29 -41.10
C ASN A 672 -4.36 24.80 -39.65
N ALA A 673 -5.48 25.32 -39.14
CA ALA A 673 -5.56 25.79 -37.76
C ALA A 673 -5.37 24.65 -36.75
N THR A 674 -5.89 23.46 -37.04
CA THR A 674 -5.73 22.26 -36.21
C THR A 674 -4.28 21.75 -36.23
N ASN A 675 -3.64 21.77 -37.40
CA ASN A 675 -2.22 21.44 -37.53
C ASN A 675 -1.32 22.41 -36.74
N LEU A 676 -1.63 23.71 -36.75
CA LEU A 676 -0.94 24.71 -35.94
C LEU A 676 -1.13 24.48 -34.44
N GLU A 677 -2.32 24.07 -34.01
CA GLU A 677 -2.58 23.69 -32.62
C GLU A 677 -1.75 22.47 -32.21
N MET A 678 -1.71 21.43 -33.05
CA MET A 678 -0.90 20.23 -32.78
C MET A 678 0.59 20.55 -32.69
N GLN A 679 1.10 21.44 -33.57
CA GLN A 679 2.48 21.94 -33.48
C GLN A 679 2.71 22.72 -32.18
N ALA A 680 1.73 23.52 -31.75
CA ALA A 680 1.80 24.26 -30.50
C ALA A 680 1.84 23.32 -29.28
N ASP A 681 1.03 22.25 -29.27
CA ASP A 681 1.05 21.19 -28.24
C ASP A 681 2.42 20.47 -28.21
N GLN A 682 3.01 20.16 -29.38
CA GLN A 682 4.36 19.61 -29.48
C GLN A 682 5.41 20.56 -28.91
N MET A 683 5.37 21.85 -29.27
CA MET A 683 6.31 22.84 -28.73
C MET A 683 6.16 23.04 -27.22
N PHE A 684 4.93 22.96 -26.70
CA PHE A 684 4.64 23.00 -25.27
C PHE A 684 5.33 21.85 -24.53
N THR A 685 5.18 20.61 -25.02
CA THR A 685 5.82 19.43 -24.41
C THR A 685 7.35 19.50 -24.44
N LEU A 686 7.92 20.13 -25.48
CA LEU A 686 9.35 20.42 -25.59
C LEU A 686 9.82 21.62 -24.75
N LYS A 687 8.93 22.24 -23.95
CA LYS A 687 9.18 23.45 -23.15
C LYS A 687 9.57 24.69 -23.97
N ARG A 688 9.25 24.72 -25.27
CA ARG A 688 9.46 25.88 -26.15
C ARG A 688 8.24 26.79 -26.09
N TYR A 689 7.97 27.35 -24.91
CA TYR A 689 6.69 28.00 -24.61
C TYR A 689 6.39 29.23 -25.47
N THR A 690 7.40 30.06 -25.78
CA THR A 690 7.24 31.23 -26.66
C THR A 690 6.76 30.83 -28.06
N GLU A 691 7.32 29.75 -28.60
CA GLU A 691 6.97 29.26 -29.94
C GLU A 691 5.60 28.58 -29.95
N SER A 692 5.29 27.84 -28.87
CA SER A 692 3.96 27.27 -28.64
C SER A 692 2.87 28.36 -28.60
N ILE A 693 3.10 29.45 -27.87
CA ILE A 693 2.17 30.60 -27.82
C ILE A 693 1.98 31.23 -29.19
N ALA A 694 3.06 31.41 -29.97
CA ALA A 694 2.96 31.95 -31.32
C ALA A 694 2.06 31.07 -32.21
N LYS A 695 2.22 29.74 -32.14
CA LYS A 695 1.42 28.79 -32.91
C LYS A 695 -0.04 28.72 -32.48
N TYR A 696 -0.33 28.79 -31.18
CA TYR A 696 -1.72 28.93 -30.71
C TYR A 696 -2.36 30.23 -31.16
N ASN A 697 -1.63 31.34 -31.17
CA ASN A 697 -2.15 32.62 -31.67
C ASN A 697 -2.42 32.59 -33.18
N GLU A 698 -1.54 31.95 -33.97
CA GLU A 698 -1.78 31.73 -35.41
C GLU A 698 -3.04 30.88 -35.64
N SER A 699 -3.21 29.78 -34.89
CA SER A 699 -4.42 28.94 -34.94
C SER A 699 -5.68 29.71 -34.53
N LYS A 700 -5.64 30.44 -33.41
CA LYS A 700 -6.75 31.25 -32.90
C LYS A 700 -7.18 32.32 -33.89
N LYS A 701 -6.22 32.98 -34.55
CA LYS A 701 -6.48 33.99 -35.57
C LYS A 701 -7.24 33.42 -36.77
N ILE A 702 -6.91 32.21 -37.23
CA ILE A 702 -7.65 31.55 -38.32
C ILE A 702 -9.11 31.29 -37.91
N PHE A 703 -9.35 30.83 -36.68
CA PHE A 703 -10.72 30.62 -36.18
C PHE A 703 -11.49 31.94 -35.98
N GLU A 704 -10.82 33.02 -35.56
CA GLU A 704 -11.41 34.36 -35.48
C GLU A 704 -11.79 34.92 -36.86
N GLU A 705 -10.94 34.71 -37.87
CA GLU A 705 -11.21 35.08 -39.27
C GLU A 705 -12.42 34.30 -39.81
N LEU A 706 -12.48 32.97 -39.59
CA LEU A 706 -13.62 32.13 -39.98
C LEU A 706 -14.92 32.55 -39.27
N LYS A 707 -14.85 32.93 -37.98
CA LYS A 707 -16.00 33.46 -37.23
C LYS A 707 -16.48 34.79 -37.80
N SER A 708 -15.57 35.70 -38.12
CA SER A 708 -15.90 37.02 -38.67
C SER A 708 -16.55 36.96 -40.06
N ALA A 709 -16.23 35.93 -40.85
CA ALA A 709 -16.79 35.70 -42.17
C ALA A 709 -18.21 35.10 -42.14
N GLY A 710 -18.70 34.62 -40.99
CA GLY A 710 -20.01 33.96 -40.87
C GLY A 710 -20.08 32.61 -41.59
N ASP A 711 -18.91 32.02 -41.85
CA ASP A 711 -18.71 30.88 -42.77
C ASP A 711 -18.85 29.50 -42.08
N PHE A 712 -18.86 29.46 -40.75
CA PHE A 712 -18.86 28.21 -39.97
C PHE A 712 -19.49 28.45 -38.59
N ASP A 713 -20.18 27.44 -38.03
CA ASP A 713 -20.86 27.48 -36.72
C ASP A 713 -20.06 28.25 -35.66
N ASP A 714 -20.73 28.98 -34.78
CA ASP A 714 -20.09 29.88 -33.79
C ASP A 714 -18.88 29.22 -33.08
N GLN A 715 -17.67 29.54 -33.56
CA GLN A 715 -16.41 28.97 -33.07
C GLN A 715 -15.95 29.60 -31.75
N THR A 716 -16.82 30.34 -31.06
CA THR A 716 -16.51 30.97 -29.76
C THR A 716 -15.89 29.98 -28.78
N ASN A 717 -16.45 28.77 -28.67
CA ASN A 717 -15.91 27.73 -27.77
C ASN A 717 -14.47 27.33 -28.13
N LYS A 718 -14.13 27.25 -29.43
CA LYS A 718 -12.79 26.85 -29.88
C LYS A 718 -11.78 27.99 -29.69
N ILE A 719 -12.19 29.23 -29.95
CA ILE A 719 -11.39 30.44 -29.72
C ILE A 719 -11.10 30.60 -28.22
N ASP A 720 -12.10 30.38 -27.37
CA ASP A 720 -11.95 30.42 -25.91
C ASP A 720 -11.04 29.31 -25.41
N TYR A 721 -11.18 28.10 -25.95
CA TYR A 721 -10.30 26.97 -25.64
C TYR A 721 -8.83 27.25 -26.00
N LEU A 722 -8.56 27.79 -27.19
CA LEU A 722 -7.21 28.21 -27.59
C LEU A 722 -6.71 29.35 -26.70
N GLY A 723 -7.58 30.27 -26.30
CA GLY A 723 -7.28 31.30 -25.29
C GLY A 723 -6.80 30.72 -23.97
N GLN A 724 -7.50 29.70 -23.45
CA GLN A 724 -7.08 29.00 -22.23
C GLN A 724 -5.73 28.29 -22.40
N LYS A 725 -5.49 27.65 -23.54
CA LYS A 725 -4.19 27.02 -23.85
C LYS A 725 -3.05 28.05 -23.89
N ILE A 726 -3.28 29.24 -24.45
CA ILE A 726 -2.31 30.35 -24.45
C ILE A 726 -2.02 30.79 -23.01
N THR A 727 -3.05 31.13 -22.23
CA THR A 727 -2.89 31.57 -20.83
C THR A 727 -2.16 30.53 -19.99
N ARG A 728 -2.46 29.25 -20.20
CA ARG A 728 -1.78 28.13 -19.54
C ARG A 728 -0.29 28.12 -19.89
N THR A 729 0.02 28.21 -21.17
CA THR A 729 1.40 28.21 -21.68
C THR A 729 2.20 29.42 -21.21
N GLU A 730 1.57 30.60 -21.15
CA GLU A 730 2.15 31.81 -20.56
C GLU A 730 2.48 31.61 -19.07
N GLY A 731 1.64 30.89 -18.32
CA GLY A 731 1.91 30.55 -16.93
C GLY A 731 3.25 29.81 -16.75
N TYR A 732 3.49 28.79 -17.57
CA TYR A 732 4.76 28.05 -17.57
C TYR A 732 5.95 28.87 -18.07
N LEU A 733 5.75 29.71 -19.09
CA LEU A 733 6.78 30.64 -19.58
C LEU A 733 7.20 31.62 -18.48
N TYR A 734 6.24 32.18 -17.74
CA TYR A 734 6.53 33.09 -16.64
C TYR A 734 7.19 32.40 -15.45
N GLU A 735 6.87 31.13 -15.20
CA GLU A 735 7.58 30.33 -14.21
C GLU A 735 9.06 30.17 -14.59
N GLU A 736 9.35 29.82 -15.84
CA GLU A 736 10.72 29.67 -16.36
C GLU A 736 11.50 31.00 -16.33
N GLN A 737 10.88 32.08 -16.79
CA GLN A 737 11.46 33.43 -16.69
C GLN A 737 11.70 33.83 -15.23
N GLY A 738 10.79 33.46 -14.33
CA GLY A 738 10.93 33.68 -12.89
C GLY A 738 12.10 32.91 -12.29
N ASP A 739 12.31 31.65 -12.70
CA ASP A 739 13.44 30.81 -12.33
C ASP A 739 14.78 31.42 -12.80
N ASP A 740 14.82 31.95 -14.02
CA ASP A 740 16.04 32.56 -14.57
C ASP A 740 16.38 33.90 -13.89
N GLU A 741 15.41 34.77 -13.66
CA GLU A 741 15.63 36.00 -12.90
C GLU A 741 16.00 35.70 -11.43
N TYR A 742 15.47 34.61 -10.86
CA TYR A 742 15.85 34.13 -9.54
C TYR A 742 17.34 33.70 -9.50
N LYS A 743 17.81 32.98 -10.52
CA LYS A 743 19.25 32.60 -10.66
C LYS A 743 20.15 33.83 -10.79
N LYS A 744 19.71 34.85 -11.55
CA LYS A 744 20.42 36.13 -11.70
C LYS A 744 20.36 37.03 -10.46
N LYS A 745 19.66 36.60 -9.40
CA LYS A 745 19.43 37.36 -8.16
C LYS A 745 18.62 38.64 -8.35
N ASN A 746 17.87 38.75 -9.44
CA ASN A 746 16.94 39.85 -9.69
C ASN A 746 15.59 39.55 -9.00
N TRP A 747 15.58 39.70 -7.68
CA TRP A 747 14.48 39.19 -6.84
C TRP A 747 13.13 39.87 -7.10
N GLN A 748 13.14 41.15 -7.48
CA GLN A 748 11.92 41.90 -7.78
C GLN A 748 11.27 41.41 -9.08
N GLU A 749 12.06 41.25 -10.15
CA GLU A 749 11.53 40.76 -11.42
C GLU A 749 11.14 39.28 -11.32
N SER A 750 11.93 38.46 -10.63
CA SER A 750 11.58 37.06 -10.34
C SER A 750 10.25 36.93 -9.57
N GLN A 751 10.03 37.77 -8.56
CA GLN A 751 8.76 37.81 -7.83
C GLN A 751 7.59 38.16 -8.77
N LYS A 752 7.75 39.19 -9.62
CA LYS A 752 6.73 39.61 -10.57
C LYS A 752 6.39 38.49 -11.56
N LYS A 753 7.40 37.79 -12.08
CA LYS A 753 7.22 36.66 -13.01
C LYS A 753 6.51 35.48 -12.37
N TYR A 754 6.88 35.09 -11.15
CA TYR A 754 6.14 34.03 -10.44
C TYR A 754 4.71 34.43 -10.06
N GLN A 755 4.45 35.72 -9.82
CA GLN A 755 3.09 36.21 -9.58
C GLN A 755 2.23 36.04 -10.84
N LEU A 756 2.73 36.49 -11.99
CA LEU A 756 2.05 36.30 -13.28
C LEU A 756 1.83 34.81 -13.59
N ALA A 757 2.83 33.96 -13.30
CA ALA A 757 2.70 32.51 -13.45
C ALA A 757 1.58 31.94 -12.57
N ALA A 758 1.53 32.32 -11.30
CA ALA A 758 0.51 31.85 -10.35
C ALA A 758 -0.91 32.30 -10.74
N ASP A 759 -1.06 33.53 -11.23
CA ASP A 759 -2.36 34.07 -11.64
C ASP A 759 -2.87 33.34 -12.90
N ASN A 760 -2.00 33.12 -13.90
CA ASN A 760 -2.35 32.37 -15.11
C ASN A 760 -2.68 30.91 -14.83
N MET A 761 -1.95 30.24 -13.93
CA MET A 761 -2.22 28.85 -13.55
C MET A 761 -3.54 28.70 -12.77
N LYS A 762 -3.96 29.71 -12.00
CA LYS A 762 -5.29 29.75 -11.35
C LYS A 762 -6.42 29.89 -12.35
N LEU A 763 -6.25 30.74 -13.36
CA LEU A 763 -7.28 30.96 -14.40
C LEU A 763 -7.52 29.73 -15.28
N THR A 764 -6.53 28.83 -15.36
CA THR A 764 -6.55 27.67 -16.26
C THR A 764 -6.78 26.33 -15.57
N ASN A 765 -7.18 26.35 -14.28
CA ASN A 765 -7.45 25.18 -13.46
C ASN A 765 -6.31 24.13 -13.48
N GLU A 766 -5.06 24.59 -13.51
CA GLU A 766 -3.91 23.68 -13.46
C GLU A 766 -3.89 22.87 -12.16
N SER A 767 -3.20 21.73 -12.16
CA SER A 767 -3.22 20.83 -11.01
C SER A 767 -2.82 21.54 -9.72
N ASN A 768 -3.52 21.23 -8.63
CA ASN A 768 -3.27 21.82 -7.30
C ASN A 768 -1.82 21.64 -6.83
N GLU A 769 -1.10 20.65 -7.33
CA GLU A 769 0.31 20.40 -7.01
C GLU A 769 1.23 21.41 -7.71
N ILE A 770 1.03 21.64 -9.01
CA ILE A 770 1.79 22.61 -9.81
C ILE A 770 1.54 24.04 -9.30
N GLN A 771 0.28 24.40 -9.02
CA GLN A 771 -0.05 25.70 -8.43
C GLN A 771 0.69 25.92 -7.10
N LYS A 772 0.73 24.90 -6.23
CA LYS A 772 1.46 24.98 -4.95
C LYS A 772 2.97 25.11 -5.13
N GLU A 773 3.55 24.50 -6.17
CA GLU A 773 4.97 24.67 -6.47
C GLU A 773 5.31 26.10 -6.88
N VAL A 774 4.53 26.69 -7.78
CA VAL A 774 4.73 28.09 -8.21
C VAL A 774 4.47 29.05 -7.06
N GLU A 775 3.45 28.83 -6.23
CA GLU A 775 3.21 29.63 -5.02
C GLU A 775 4.37 29.53 -4.01
N LYS A 776 5.01 28.35 -3.90
CA LYS A 776 6.20 28.16 -3.07
C LYS A 776 7.40 28.92 -3.63
N LYS A 777 7.59 28.92 -4.96
CA LYS A 777 8.63 29.72 -5.64
C LYS A 777 8.39 31.22 -5.44
N LEU A 778 7.15 31.68 -5.64
CA LEU A 778 6.71 33.05 -5.39
C LEU A 778 6.98 33.48 -3.93
N LYS A 779 6.64 32.66 -2.94
CA LYS A 779 6.87 32.96 -1.51
C LYS A 779 8.36 33.10 -1.19
N LYS A 780 9.21 32.27 -1.81
CA LYS A 780 10.68 32.37 -1.68
C LYS A 780 11.20 33.66 -2.32
N ALA A 781 10.79 33.97 -3.55
CA ALA A 781 11.17 35.20 -4.25
C ALA A 781 10.72 36.45 -3.48
N THR A 782 9.49 36.47 -2.99
CA THR A 782 8.93 37.55 -2.15
C THR A 782 9.75 37.76 -0.87
N SER A 783 10.14 36.68 -0.18
CA SER A 783 11.00 36.78 1.00
C SER A 783 12.38 37.37 0.68
N LYS A 784 12.93 37.07 -0.50
CA LYS A 784 14.24 37.60 -0.96
C LYS A 784 14.13 39.06 -1.43
N ALA A 785 13.07 39.41 -2.14
CA ALA A 785 12.78 40.77 -2.58
C ALA A 785 12.51 41.73 -1.40
N GLY A 786 11.86 41.23 -0.34
CA GLY A 786 11.58 41.98 0.89
C GLY A 786 12.79 42.16 1.83
N LYS A 787 13.93 41.50 1.57
CA LYS A 787 15.15 41.73 2.36
C LYS A 787 15.81 43.04 1.90
N LYS A 788 15.66 44.07 2.73
CA LYS A 788 16.35 45.37 2.65
C LYS A 788 17.89 45.29 2.80
N TRP A 789 18.57 44.23 2.36
CA TRP A 789 20.05 44.18 2.41
C TRP A 789 20.64 45.36 1.63
N TRP A 790 20.02 45.76 0.51
CA TRP A 790 20.47 46.87 -0.32
C TRP A 790 20.25 48.28 0.29
N GLN A 791 19.45 48.42 1.37
CA GLN A 791 19.34 49.69 2.10
C GLN A 791 20.43 49.85 3.18
N PHE A 792 21.30 48.86 3.35
CA PHE A 792 22.42 48.90 4.30
C PHE A 792 23.79 49.09 3.62
N TRP A 793 23.83 49.17 2.28
CA TRP A 793 25.07 49.24 1.48
C TRP A 793 25.03 50.33 0.38
N LYS A 794 24.22 51.37 0.58
CA LYS A 794 24.30 52.66 -0.12
C LYS A 794 24.28 53.73 0.97
#